data_AF-A0A8T3PKX8-F1
#
_entry.id   AF-A0A8T3PKX8-F1
#
_cell.length_a   1.000
_cell.length_b   1.000
_cell.length_c   1.000
_cell.angle_alpha   90.00
_cell.angle_beta   90.00
_cell.angle_gamma   90.00
#
_symmetry.space_group_name_H-M   'P 1'
#
loop_
_entity.id
_entity.type
_entity.pdbx_description
1 polymer ?
#
loop_
_entity_poly.entity_id
_entity_poly.type
_entity_poly.pdbx_seq_one_letter_code
_entity_poly.pdbx_strand_id
1 'polypeptide(L)'
;MKLKTKQFAIAAASLYLMSGAALAEDIDLYVSGGATANAPNVLLFLDNTSNWSANSQKWTKAGVLAKCGSNATCQSYVTQVFGSDTDLKQGQVELRAIKLVLNELVCNSATPLKVNVGLMLFSNTNGTAEANNTGGYIRRAIKLLDTTQCSALIGDLDLIDSKINDPDFKTSSSADYGAPLYEAFKYYGGYANPTQAQQGLGGTPTDGTHFGTARYVNTNAFEDVNAFTGAAKTNYRSPISATNSCGKNYLILVGNTWPNQEYGTNQNANPPTNTLMTRLGYSPAQIYLTSKSDIRFGDEWTRFLASTDVSSQSGQQPVFSYTLNVYNASANAAQTTLLRSMANVGGTGAGGYFEVGGDLKKLVDAFKDIFTQIAAVNSVFASASLPASVNTQGTYLNQVFIGMFRPDGDARPRWAGNLKQYQFSYNTTTQSLFLSDAAGSAAVDNANTGFIKACARSFWTTDTGTYWQDIPPNQTPAGTCLTSGTSVYSDSPDGNLVEKGATAEKLRQISDVANRIVKTCTGTTDCSSIVDFNTSAMTPTELGVASAAARDTLVSWVRGQNAGDGPPDGTGAYQTYNKPTTATGGLRPTVHGDVVHSRPLVINYGNGTTNDIVVFYGAGDGLLHAVDGNQTTSGAGQELWSFIAPEFWTRLSRLREDILLIAFPGVSTTITPTPTKKDYFFDGGIGAYQERNSSGNVSKVYLYPIVA
;
A
#
# COMPACT_ATOMS: atom_id res chain seq x y z
N MET A 1 22.58 -63.08 11.26
CA MET A 1 22.73 -61.71 11.81
C MET A 1 23.60 -60.81 10.91
N LYS A 2 23.30 -60.72 9.60
CA LYS A 2 24.05 -59.88 8.62
C LYS A 2 23.16 -59.28 7.52
N LEU A 3 21.85 -59.15 7.75
CA LEU A 3 20.91 -58.62 6.75
C LEU A 3 20.13 -57.37 7.19
N LYS A 4 20.23 -56.92 8.46
CA LYS A 4 19.45 -55.77 8.97
C LYS A 4 20.19 -54.43 8.93
N THR A 5 21.50 -54.41 8.68
CA THR A 5 22.30 -53.18 8.73
C THR A 5 22.36 -52.43 7.40
N LYS A 6 22.08 -53.07 6.26
CA LYS A 6 22.11 -52.41 4.94
C LYS A 6 20.83 -51.65 4.58
N GLN A 7 19.67 -52.00 5.16
CA GLN A 7 18.41 -51.31 4.88
C GLN A 7 18.27 -49.98 5.64
N PHE A 8 18.91 -49.83 6.81
CA PHE A 8 18.92 -48.56 7.55
C PHE A 8 19.84 -47.50 6.93
N ALA A 9 20.95 -47.91 6.32
CA ALA A 9 21.87 -46.97 5.66
C ALA A 9 21.27 -46.37 4.37
N ILE A 10 20.45 -47.14 3.64
CA ILE A 10 19.79 -46.66 2.41
C ILE A 10 18.60 -45.75 2.76
N ALA A 11 17.85 -46.02 3.83
CA ALA A 11 16.76 -45.14 4.29
C ALA A 11 17.27 -43.79 4.83
N ALA A 12 18.41 -43.77 5.54
CA ALA A 12 19.01 -42.52 6.04
C ALA A 12 19.64 -41.68 4.91
N ALA A 13 20.24 -42.31 3.89
CA ALA A 13 20.73 -41.62 2.71
C ALA A 13 19.60 -41.07 1.81
N SER A 14 18.43 -41.74 1.82
CA SER A 14 17.25 -41.30 1.07
C SER A 14 16.54 -40.10 1.73
N LEU A 15 16.60 -39.99 3.08
CA LEU A 15 16.06 -38.82 3.80
C LEU A 15 16.96 -37.57 3.70
N TYR A 16 18.27 -37.72 3.48
CA TYR A 16 19.17 -36.58 3.24
C TYR A 16 19.10 -36.04 1.80
N LEU A 17 18.53 -36.80 0.86
CA LEU A 17 18.36 -36.39 -0.54
C LEU A 17 16.99 -35.76 -0.86
N MET A 18 16.10 -35.63 0.13
CA MET A 18 14.75 -35.05 -0.06
C MET A 18 14.46 -33.78 0.75
N SER A 19 15.42 -33.29 1.54
CA SER A 19 15.40 -31.88 1.95
C SER A 19 16.00 -31.05 0.84
N GLY A 20 15.20 -30.77 -0.20
CA GLY A 20 15.52 -29.64 -1.08
C GLY A 20 15.62 -28.41 -0.18
N ALA A 21 16.82 -27.87 -0.03
CA ALA A 21 16.99 -26.58 0.61
C ALA A 21 16.18 -25.58 -0.24
N ALA A 22 15.01 -25.19 0.26
CA ALA A 22 14.39 -23.95 -0.19
C ALA A 22 15.36 -22.86 0.23
N LEU A 23 16.24 -22.45 -0.69
CA LEU A 23 17.11 -21.30 -0.53
C LEU A 23 16.20 -20.08 -0.70
N ALA A 24 15.40 -19.78 0.33
CA ALA A 24 14.68 -18.52 0.39
C ALA A 24 15.72 -17.40 0.49
N GLU A 25 15.61 -16.41 -0.38
CA GLU A 25 16.37 -15.16 -0.26
C GLU A 25 15.65 -14.27 0.77
N ASP A 26 16.40 -13.49 1.54
CA ASP A 26 15.86 -12.53 2.51
C ASP A 26 14.90 -11.51 1.86
N ILE A 27 15.05 -11.28 0.56
CA ILE A 27 14.15 -10.49 -0.27
C ILE A 27 12.82 -11.16 -0.64
N ASP A 28 12.67 -12.48 -0.45
CA ASP A 28 11.42 -13.20 -0.74
C ASP A 28 10.26 -12.69 0.13
N LEU A 29 10.56 -12.13 1.31
CA LEU A 29 9.59 -11.46 2.16
C LEU A 29 9.01 -10.20 1.48
N TYR A 30 9.86 -9.42 0.79
CA TYR A 30 9.47 -8.18 0.12
C TYR A 30 8.85 -8.42 -1.26
N VAL A 31 9.16 -9.55 -1.90
CA VAL A 31 8.64 -9.92 -3.22
C VAL A 31 7.57 -11.02 -3.16
N SER A 32 7.20 -11.48 -1.96
CA SER A 32 5.92 -12.19 -1.75
C SER A 32 4.69 -11.31 -2.08
N GLY A 33 4.88 -10.00 -2.30
CA GLY A 33 3.91 -9.10 -2.94
C GLY A 33 3.99 -9.04 -4.48
N GLY A 34 4.97 -9.71 -5.10
CA GLY A 34 5.30 -9.73 -6.53
C GLY A 34 4.64 -10.85 -7.34
N ALA A 35 3.80 -11.68 -6.73
CA ALA A 35 2.85 -12.48 -7.50
C ALA A 35 1.72 -11.54 -7.97
N THR A 36 1.93 -10.78 -9.07
CA THR A 36 0.92 -9.91 -9.69
C THR A 36 -0.03 -9.32 -8.64
N ALA A 37 0.47 -8.48 -7.69
CA ALA A 37 -0.25 -8.07 -6.47
C ALA A 37 -1.74 -8.37 -6.56
N ASN A 38 -2.15 -9.54 -6.03
CA ASN A 38 -3.47 -10.09 -6.31
C ASN A 38 -4.50 -8.98 -6.04
N ALA A 39 -5.27 -8.65 -7.08
CA ALA A 39 -6.18 -7.51 -7.04
C ALA A 39 -6.98 -7.55 -5.72
N PRO A 40 -7.01 -6.46 -4.94
CA PRO A 40 -7.69 -6.49 -3.65
C PRO A 40 -9.17 -6.79 -3.82
N ASN A 41 -9.75 -7.50 -2.85
CA ASN A 41 -11.15 -7.90 -2.85
C ASN A 41 -11.99 -6.83 -2.18
N VAL A 42 -12.88 -6.18 -2.93
CA VAL A 42 -13.76 -5.12 -2.44
C VAL A 42 -15.21 -5.58 -2.49
N LEU A 43 -15.88 -5.57 -1.33
CA LEU A 43 -17.32 -5.77 -1.25
C LEU A 43 -18.02 -4.42 -1.04
N LEU A 44 -18.76 -3.95 -2.04
CA LEU A 44 -19.64 -2.79 -1.90
C LEU A 44 -20.91 -3.24 -1.16
N PHE A 45 -21.16 -2.70 0.03
CA PHE A 45 -22.38 -2.95 0.78
C PHE A 45 -23.24 -1.69 0.80
N LEU A 46 -24.36 -1.72 0.06
CA LEU A 46 -25.27 -0.58 -0.03
C LEU A 46 -26.51 -0.76 0.86
N ASP A 47 -26.84 0.29 1.59
CA ASP A 47 -28.03 0.37 2.43
C ASP A 47 -29.30 0.60 1.60
N ASN A 48 -29.88 -0.50 1.12
CA ASN A 48 -31.18 -0.53 0.45
C ASN A 48 -32.39 -0.63 1.40
N THR A 49 -32.27 -0.11 2.63
CA THR A 49 -33.43 0.05 3.51
C THR A 49 -34.44 1.01 2.90
N SER A 50 -35.68 1.01 3.42
CA SER A 50 -36.73 1.84 2.83
C SER A 50 -36.42 3.34 2.79
N ASN A 51 -35.46 3.78 3.60
CA ASN A 51 -34.97 5.15 3.71
C ASN A 51 -34.24 5.65 2.46
N TRP A 52 -33.56 4.79 1.70
CA TRP A 52 -32.80 5.19 0.50
C TRP A 52 -33.68 5.76 -0.63
N SER A 53 -35.01 5.50 -0.58
CA SER A 53 -35.99 6.02 -1.54
C SER A 53 -37.01 6.97 -0.89
N ALA A 54 -36.74 7.42 0.34
CA ALA A 54 -37.59 8.36 1.05
C ALA A 54 -37.64 9.71 0.33
N ASN A 55 -38.86 10.21 0.09
CA ASN A 55 -39.07 11.51 -0.55
C ASN A 55 -38.51 12.69 0.25
N SER A 56 -38.41 12.56 1.58
CA SER A 56 -37.84 13.57 2.48
C SER A 56 -36.34 13.80 2.27
N GLN A 57 -35.63 12.84 1.67
CA GLN A 57 -34.19 12.88 1.40
C GLN A 57 -33.89 13.03 -0.09
N LYS A 58 -34.89 13.32 -0.95
CA LYS A 58 -34.66 13.43 -2.40
C LYS A 58 -33.64 14.52 -2.74
N TRP A 59 -32.87 14.30 -3.79
CA TRP A 59 -31.85 15.22 -4.27
C TRP A 59 -32.38 15.93 -5.51
N THR A 60 -32.41 17.26 -5.52
CA THR A 60 -32.83 18.03 -6.70
C THR A 60 -31.61 18.47 -7.50
N LYS A 61 -31.68 18.39 -8.84
CA LYS A 61 -30.57 18.81 -9.71
C LYS A 61 -30.16 20.24 -9.43
N ALA A 62 -31.14 21.14 -9.27
CA ALA A 62 -30.91 22.54 -8.92
C ALA A 62 -30.23 22.72 -7.55
N GLY A 63 -30.64 21.95 -6.53
CA GLY A 63 -30.05 22.03 -5.19
C GLY A 63 -28.59 21.55 -5.17
N VAL A 64 -28.27 20.49 -5.91
CA VAL A 64 -26.90 19.99 -6.01
C VAL A 64 -26.03 20.95 -6.84
N LEU A 65 -26.54 21.49 -7.96
CA LEU A 65 -25.83 22.52 -8.73
C LEU A 65 -25.53 23.77 -7.90
N ALA A 66 -26.47 24.19 -7.04
CA ALA A 66 -26.25 25.31 -6.13
C ALA A 66 -25.08 25.04 -5.18
N LYS A 67 -24.95 23.82 -4.65
CA LYS A 67 -23.80 23.40 -3.83
C LYS A 67 -22.49 23.34 -4.63
N CYS A 68 -22.54 23.02 -5.92
CA CYS A 68 -21.36 23.03 -6.79
C CYS A 68 -20.77 24.42 -7.02
N GLY A 69 -21.57 25.49 -6.91
CA GLY A 69 -21.15 26.85 -7.26
C GLY A 69 -20.57 26.90 -8.68
N SER A 70 -19.35 27.43 -8.82
CA SER A 70 -18.61 27.52 -10.10
C SER A 70 -17.67 26.32 -10.38
N ASN A 71 -17.68 25.26 -9.57
CA ASN A 71 -16.80 24.11 -9.76
C ASN A 71 -17.22 23.28 -10.98
N ALA A 72 -16.47 23.41 -12.09
CA ALA A 72 -16.78 22.74 -13.36
C ALA A 72 -16.81 21.21 -13.25
N THR A 73 -15.93 20.60 -12.45
CA THR A 73 -15.92 19.15 -12.21
C THR A 73 -17.20 18.69 -11.51
N CYS A 74 -17.62 19.41 -10.47
CA CYS A 74 -18.86 19.14 -9.75
C CYS A 74 -20.08 19.26 -10.69
N GLN A 75 -20.14 20.33 -11.50
CA GLN A 75 -21.22 20.52 -12.48
C GLN A 75 -21.25 19.41 -13.55
N SER A 76 -20.08 18.91 -13.96
CA SER A 76 -19.98 17.74 -14.85
C SER A 76 -20.53 16.49 -14.19
N TYR A 77 -20.17 16.21 -12.94
CA TYR A 77 -20.74 15.08 -12.19
C TYR A 77 -22.25 15.17 -12.05
N VAL A 78 -22.78 16.37 -11.77
CA VAL A 78 -24.24 16.58 -11.72
C VAL A 78 -24.88 16.27 -13.07
N THR A 79 -24.27 16.71 -14.17
CA THR A 79 -24.79 16.46 -15.52
C THR A 79 -24.82 14.96 -15.83
N GLN A 80 -23.77 14.22 -15.48
CA GLN A 80 -23.65 12.79 -15.74
C GLN A 80 -24.58 11.95 -14.83
N VAL A 81 -24.69 12.30 -13.55
CA VAL A 81 -25.50 11.56 -12.58
C VAL A 81 -27.00 11.83 -12.73
N PHE A 82 -27.40 13.09 -12.94
CA PHE A 82 -28.81 13.43 -13.10
C PHE A 82 -29.31 13.21 -14.53
N GLY A 83 -28.45 13.37 -15.55
CA GLY A 83 -28.91 13.33 -16.94
C GLY A 83 -30.06 14.32 -17.17
N SER A 84 -31.20 13.81 -17.66
CA SER A 84 -32.44 14.56 -17.86
C SER A 84 -33.31 14.72 -16.61
N ASP A 85 -33.02 13.99 -15.54
CA ASP A 85 -33.85 13.97 -14.33
C ASP A 85 -33.72 15.29 -13.54
N THR A 86 -34.85 15.80 -13.05
CA THR A 86 -34.90 17.03 -12.24
C THR A 86 -34.70 16.76 -10.75
N ASP A 87 -35.08 15.57 -10.28
CA ASP A 87 -34.76 15.05 -8.97
C ASP A 87 -34.50 13.54 -9.00
N LEU A 88 -33.77 13.06 -7.99
CA LEU A 88 -33.42 11.65 -7.80
C LEU A 88 -33.64 11.27 -6.34
N LYS A 89 -33.96 10.00 -6.09
CA LYS A 89 -33.88 9.44 -4.73
C LYS A 89 -32.42 9.30 -4.31
N GLN A 90 -32.19 9.28 -3.00
CA GLN A 90 -30.85 9.17 -2.46
C GLN A 90 -30.11 7.90 -2.96
N GLY A 91 -30.77 6.73 -2.94
CA GLY A 91 -30.18 5.49 -3.47
C GLY A 91 -29.89 5.56 -4.98
N GLN A 92 -30.67 6.31 -5.77
CA GLN A 92 -30.36 6.52 -7.19
C GLN A 92 -29.08 7.35 -7.36
N VAL A 93 -28.89 8.37 -6.51
CA VAL A 93 -27.66 9.18 -6.52
C VAL A 93 -26.44 8.31 -6.15
N GLU A 94 -26.57 7.44 -5.14
CA GLU A 94 -25.52 6.49 -4.74
C GLU A 94 -25.12 5.54 -5.88
N LEU A 95 -26.10 4.85 -6.48
CA LEU A 95 -25.86 3.88 -7.56
C LEU A 95 -25.23 4.54 -8.79
N ARG A 96 -25.75 5.71 -9.19
CA ARG A 96 -25.24 6.45 -10.35
C ARG A 96 -23.87 7.06 -10.09
N ALA A 97 -23.56 7.48 -8.87
CA ALA A 97 -22.21 7.92 -8.50
C ALA A 97 -21.19 6.78 -8.54
N ILE A 98 -21.54 5.59 -8.01
CA ILE A 98 -20.70 4.39 -8.13
C ILE A 98 -20.47 4.05 -9.61
N LYS A 99 -21.53 4.04 -10.42
CA LYS A 99 -21.43 3.79 -11.87
C LYS A 99 -20.50 4.79 -12.56
N LEU A 100 -20.58 6.07 -12.23
CA LEU A 100 -19.67 7.09 -12.77
C LEU A 100 -18.21 6.76 -12.42
N VAL A 101 -17.93 6.48 -11.14
CA VAL A 101 -16.57 6.19 -10.68
C VAL A 101 -16.01 4.91 -11.30
N LEU A 102 -16.82 3.84 -11.39
CA LEU A 102 -16.40 2.59 -12.04
C LEU A 102 -16.10 2.79 -13.53
N ASN A 103 -16.88 3.60 -14.23
CA ASN A 103 -16.61 3.93 -15.63
C ASN A 103 -15.29 4.71 -15.79
N GLU A 104 -15.05 5.70 -14.93
CA GLU A 104 -13.86 6.55 -15.00
C GLU A 104 -12.57 5.81 -14.59
N LEU A 105 -12.63 4.97 -13.55
CA LEU A 105 -11.45 4.29 -13.02
C LEU A 105 -11.18 2.94 -13.66
N VAL A 106 -12.20 2.28 -14.22
CA VAL A 106 -12.09 0.89 -14.64
C VAL A 106 -12.69 0.61 -16.02
N CYS A 107 -14.00 0.77 -16.21
CA CYS A 107 -14.65 0.25 -17.43
C CYS A 107 -14.17 0.94 -18.72
N ASN A 108 -13.94 2.26 -18.68
CA ASN A 108 -13.57 3.06 -19.85
C ASN A 108 -12.20 3.74 -19.69
N SER A 109 -11.37 3.24 -18.77
CA SER A 109 -10.02 3.78 -18.53
C SER A 109 -9.00 3.13 -19.47
N ALA A 110 -8.07 3.91 -20.01
CA ALA A 110 -6.93 3.38 -20.76
C ALA A 110 -5.95 2.58 -19.85
N THR A 111 -6.01 2.83 -18.54
CA THR A 111 -5.27 2.12 -17.50
C THR A 111 -6.25 1.71 -16.39
N PRO A 112 -7.02 0.63 -16.57
CA PRO A 112 -8.02 0.20 -15.60
C PRO A 112 -7.39 -0.14 -14.24
N LEU A 113 -8.04 0.29 -13.17
CA LEU A 113 -7.67 -0.12 -11.82
C LEU A 113 -7.84 -1.65 -11.67
N LYS A 114 -6.79 -2.34 -11.22
CA LYS A 114 -6.85 -3.79 -10.96
C LYS A 114 -7.41 -4.06 -9.57
N VAL A 115 -8.74 -4.17 -9.48
CA VAL A 115 -9.48 -4.50 -8.25
C VAL A 115 -10.50 -5.60 -8.50
N ASN A 116 -10.74 -6.46 -7.52
CA ASN A 116 -11.88 -7.37 -7.54
C ASN A 116 -13.04 -6.68 -6.82
N VAL A 117 -14.22 -6.59 -7.44
CA VAL A 117 -15.38 -5.91 -6.84
C VAL A 117 -16.60 -6.81 -6.86
N GLY A 118 -17.32 -6.85 -5.74
CA GLY A 118 -18.63 -7.46 -5.59
C GLY A 118 -19.64 -6.47 -5.03
N LEU A 119 -20.92 -6.86 -5.07
CA LEU A 119 -22.03 -6.06 -4.59
C LEU A 119 -22.88 -6.86 -3.61
N MET A 120 -23.13 -6.26 -2.45
CA MET A 120 -23.96 -6.75 -1.37
C MET A 120 -25.05 -5.74 -1.04
N LEU A 121 -26.23 -6.26 -0.74
CA LEU A 121 -27.40 -5.49 -0.33
C LEU A 121 -28.05 -6.18 0.88
N PHE A 122 -28.88 -5.47 1.63
CA PHE A 122 -29.76 -6.13 2.58
C PHE A 122 -30.74 -7.04 1.86
N SER A 123 -30.95 -8.23 2.44
CA SER A 123 -31.97 -9.14 1.95
C SER A 123 -33.37 -8.65 2.34
N ASN A 124 -34.37 -9.02 1.54
CA ASN A 124 -35.78 -8.96 1.91
C ASN A 124 -36.29 -10.31 2.44
N THR A 125 -35.40 -11.28 2.61
CA THR A 125 -35.67 -12.59 3.22
C THR A 125 -35.13 -12.66 4.64
N ASN A 126 -35.77 -13.46 5.49
CA ASN A 126 -35.39 -13.63 6.89
C ASN A 126 -34.25 -14.65 7.07
N GLY A 127 -33.67 -14.69 8.27
CA GLY A 127 -32.72 -15.72 8.73
C GLY A 127 -33.23 -17.16 8.54
N THR A 128 -32.34 -18.09 8.17
CA THR A 128 -32.61 -19.54 8.15
C THR A 128 -32.78 -20.10 9.56
N ALA A 129 -32.03 -19.56 10.52
CA ALA A 129 -32.06 -19.97 11.92
C ALA A 129 -32.91 -19.05 12.81
N GLU A 130 -33.03 -17.77 12.45
CA GLU A 130 -33.77 -16.77 13.25
C GLU A 130 -34.65 -15.87 12.38
N ALA A 131 -35.96 -16.13 12.41
CA ALA A 131 -36.95 -15.58 11.47
C ALA A 131 -37.16 -14.06 11.55
N ASN A 132 -36.59 -13.36 12.53
CA ASN A 132 -36.75 -11.91 12.71
C ASN A 132 -35.51 -11.11 12.30
N ASN A 133 -34.50 -11.77 11.74
CA ASN A 133 -33.23 -11.15 11.40
C ASN A 133 -33.08 -10.98 9.88
N THR A 134 -32.83 -9.75 9.44
CA THR A 134 -32.62 -9.38 8.05
C THR A 134 -31.12 -9.23 7.79
N GLY A 135 -30.47 -10.27 7.28
CA GLY A 135 -29.07 -10.21 6.86
C GLY A 135 -28.89 -9.64 5.46
N GLY A 136 -27.70 -9.79 4.89
CA GLY A 136 -27.39 -9.34 3.54
C GLY A 136 -27.30 -10.49 2.54
N TYR A 137 -27.44 -10.17 1.26
CA TYR A 137 -27.24 -11.12 0.16
C TYR A 137 -26.23 -10.59 -0.84
N ILE A 138 -25.53 -11.51 -1.51
CA ILE A 138 -24.52 -11.19 -2.51
C ILE A 138 -25.19 -11.06 -3.87
N ARG A 139 -25.45 -9.82 -4.30
CA ARG A 139 -26.02 -9.50 -5.61
C ARG A 139 -25.04 -9.80 -6.74
N ARG A 140 -23.74 -9.57 -6.50
CA ARG A 140 -22.66 -9.88 -7.44
C ARG A 140 -21.47 -10.44 -6.67
N ALA A 141 -20.98 -11.61 -7.10
CA ALA A 141 -19.78 -12.19 -6.51
C ALA A 141 -18.56 -11.29 -6.76
N ILE A 142 -17.64 -11.21 -5.78
CA ILE A 142 -16.37 -10.50 -5.94
C ILE A 142 -15.57 -11.19 -7.05
N LYS A 143 -15.29 -10.44 -8.11
CA LYS A 143 -14.51 -10.87 -9.28
C LYS A 143 -13.65 -9.73 -9.78
N LEU A 144 -12.56 -10.06 -10.47
CA LEU A 144 -11.72 -9.07 -11.15
C LEU A 144 -12.55 -8.23 -12.10
N LEU A 145 -12.44 -6.91 -11.96
CA LEU A 145 -13.25 -5.97 -12.71
C LEU A 145 -12.66 -5.75 -14.12
N ASP A 146 -12.71 -6.79 -14.97
CA ASP A 146 -12.46 -6.66 -16.40
C ASP A 146 -13.65 -6.01 -17.12
N THR A 147 -13.53 -5.70 -18.42
CA THR A 147 -14.60 -5.05 -19.20
C THR A 147 -15.94 -5.78 -19.12
N THR A 148 -15.94 -7.11 -19.04
CA THR A 148 -17.17 -7.92 -18.97
C THR A 148 -17.79 -7.86 -17.58
N GLN A 149 -17.00 -8.05 -16.52
CA GLN A 149 -17.49 -7.95 -15.15
C GLN A 149 -17.91 -6.52 -14.81
N CYS A 150 -17.21 -5.51 -15.34
CA CYS A 150 -17.55 -4.10 -15.19
C CYS A 150 -18.94 -3.81 -15.80
N SER A 151 -19.19 -4.28 -17.02
CA SER A 151 -20.49 -4.15 -17.67
C SER A 151 -21.60 -4.88 -16.90
N ALA A 152 -21.33 -6.09 -16.40
CA ALA A 152 -22.28 -6.85 -15.61
C ALA A 152 -22.62 -6.20 -14.25
N LEU A 153 -21.64 -5.57 -13.60
CA LEU A 153 -21.85 -4.81 -12.37
C LEU A 153 -22.64 -3.53 -12.65
N ILE A 154 -22.31 -2.79 -13.71
CA ILE A 154 -23.10 -1.63 -14.16
C ILE A 154 -24.54 -2.04 -14.46
N GLY A 155 -24.77 -3.18 -15.10
CA GLY A 155 -26.10 -3.71 -15.37
C GLY A 155 -26.92 -4.00 -14.10
N ASP A 156 -26.28 -4.46 -13.02
CA ASP A 156 -26.96 -4.56 -11.72
C ASP A 156 -27.33 -3.19 -11.16
N LEU A 157 -26.41 -2.24 -11.20
CA LEU A 157 -26.65 -0.88 -10.70
C LEU A 157 -27.80 -0.21 -11.47
N ASP A 158 -27.86 -0.37 -12.79
CA ASP A 158 -28.93 0.17 -13.63
C ASP A 158 -30.28 -0.52 -13.35
N LEU A 159 -30.28 -1.84 -13.16
CA LEU A 159 -31.49 -2.56 -12.77
C LEU A 159 -32.01 -2.04 -11.43
N ILE A 160 -31.15 -1.92 -10.43
CA ILE A 160 -31.51 -1.45 -9.09
C ILE A 160 -31.99 0.01 -9.14
N ASP A 161 -31.32 0.89 -9.91
CA ASP A 161 -31.73 2.29 -10.10
C ASP A 161 -33.17 2.38 -10.65
N SER A 162 -33.49 1.56 -11.65
CA SER A 162 -34.85 1.49 -12.21
C SER A 162 -35.90 0.91 -11.25
N LYS A 163 -35.44 0.18 -10.22
CA LYS A 163 -36.26 -0.55 -9.25
C LYS A 163 -36.14 0.02 -7.84
N ILE A 164 -35.72 1.27 -7.69
CA ILE A 164 -35.44 1.89 -6.38
C ILE A 164 -36.64 1.91 -5.41
N ASN A 165 -37.87 1.78 -5.91
CA ASN A 165 -39.10 1.73 -5.11
C ASN A 165 -39.73 0.33 -5.04
N ASP A 166 -39.17 -0.65 -5.75
CA ASP A 166 -39.69 -2.00 -5.81
C ASP A 166 -39.43 -2.72 -4.47
N PRO A 167 -40.45 -3.29 -3.80
CA PRO A 167 -40.27 -4.01 -2.54
C PRO A 167 -39.27 -5.17 -2.62
N ASP A 168 -39.05 -5.73 -3.81
CA ASP A 168 -38.10 -6.82 -4.03
C ASP A 168 -36.64 -6.37 -3.92
N PHE A 169 -36.36 -5.08 -4.13
CA PHE A 169 -35.02 -4.49 -4.08
C PHE A 169 -34.77 -3.69 -2.81
N LYS A 170 -35.71 -3.72 -1.86
CA LYS A 170 -35.66 -2.96 -0.61
C LYS A 170 -35.90 -3.83 0.60
N THR A 171 -35.39 -3.39 1.73
CA THR A 171 -35.78 -3.95 3.03
C THR A 171 -36.43 -2.90 3.93
N SER A 172 -36.89 -3.33 5.11
CA SER A 172 -37.47 -2.45 6.12
C SER A 172 -36.54 -1.27 6.44
N SER A 173 -37.10 -0.11 6.80
CA SER A 173 -36.34 1.02 7.39
C SER A 173 -35.65 0.66 8.70
N SER A 174 -36.03 -0.48 9.28
CA SER A 174 -35.66 -0.96 10.60
C SER A 174 -34.56 -2.03 10.58
N ALA A 175 -33.71 -2.08 9.54
CA ALA A 175 -32.63 -3.07 9.44
C ALA A 175 -31.44 -2.72 10.34
N ASP A 176 -30.71 -3.75 10.80
CA ASP A 176 -29.48 -3.63 11.59
C ASP A 176 -28.24 -3.98 10.76
N TYR A 177 -27.07 -3.46 11.12
CA TYR A 177 -25.83 -3.78 10.38
C TYR A 177 -25.21 -5.13 10.78
N GLY A 178 -25.62 -5.72 11.91
CA GLY A 178 -24.95 -6.89 12.46
C GLY A 178 -25.09 -8.14 11.60
N ALA A 179 -26.31 -8.52 11.24
CA ALA A 179 -26.51 -9.73 10.43
C ALA A 179 -25.94 -9.63 9.00
N PRO A 180 -26.02 -8.49 8.28
CA PRO A 180 -25.30 -8.32 7.03
C PRO A 180 -23.78 -8.40 7.19
N LEU A 181 -23.19 -7.80 8.23
CA LEU A 181 -21.74 -7.90 8.47
C LEU A 181 -21.33 -9.33 8.81
N TYR A 182 -22.19 -10.08 9.50
CA TYR A 182 -22.01 -11.50 9.72
C TYR A 182 -22.09 -12.32 8.42
N GLU A 183 -22.98 -11.97 7.49
CA GLU A 183 -23.00 -12.58 6.15
C GLU A 183 -21.75 -12.24 5.34
N ALA A 184 -21.21 -11.04 5.48
CA ALA A 184 -19.92 -10.69 4.88
C ALA A 184 -18.79 -11.58 5.44
N PHE A 185 -18.75 -11.78 6.77
CA PHE A 185 -17.81 -12.72 7.41
C PHE A 185 -17.92 -14.14 6.82
N LYS A 186 -19.16 -14.65 6.70
CA LYS A 186 -19.46 -15.95 6.07
C LYS A 186 -18.99 -16.01 4.62
N TYR A 187 -19.24 -14.96 3.86
CA TYR A 187 -18.89 -14.87 2.46
C TYR A 187 -17.37 -14.87 2.27
N TYR A 188 -16.61 -14.15 3.09
CA TYR A 188 -15.15 -14.16 3.02
C TYR A 188 -14.50 -15.47 3.52
N GLY A 189 -15.24 -16.32 4.23
CA GLY A 189 -14.80 -17.69 4.57
C GLY A 189 -15.29 -18.19 5.93
N GLY A 190 -15.66 -17.28 6.83
CA GLY A 190 -16.20 -17.60 8.16
C GLY A 190 -15.24 -18.36 9.06
N TYR A 191 -13.92 -18.19 8.94
CA TYR A 191 -12.94 -19.12 9.51
C TYR A 191 -12.76 -19.06 11.03
N ALA A 192 -12.07 -18.04 11.56
CA ALA A 192 -11.68 -17.96 12.97
C ALA A 192 -12.42 -16.83 13.70
N ASN A 193 -12.12 -16.66 14.99
CA ASN A 193 -12.40 -15.43 15.74
C ASN A 193 -11.06 -14.72 16.07
N PRO A 194 -11.07 -13.50 16.67
CA PRO A 194 -9.82 -12.76 16.91
C PRO A 194 -8.80 -13.48 17.79
N THR A 195 -9.25 -14.25 18.79
CA THR A 195 -8.35 -14.98 19.69
C THR A 195 -7.67 -16.16 19.01
N GLN A 196 -8.34 -16.75 18.01
CA GLN A 196 -7.85 -17.89 17.24
C GLN A 196 -7.11 -17.46 15.96
N ALA A 197 -7.33 -16.24 15.47
CA ALA A 197 -6.71 -15.69 14.27
C ALA A 197 -5.17 -15.72 14.34
N GLN A 198 -4.59 -15.38 15.51
CA GLN A 198 -3.14 -15.43 15.71
C GLN A 198 -2.58 -16.86 15.80
N GLN A 199 -3.45 -17.84 16.08
CA GLN A 199 -3.09 -19.26 16.19
C GLN A 199 -3.32 -20.02 14.87
N GLY A 200 -3.95 -19.40 13.87
CA GLY A 200 -4.32 -20.03 12.61
C GLY A 200 -5.39 -21.13 12.74
N LEU A 201 -6.16 -21.13 13.83
CA LEU A 201 -7.15 -22.17 14.13
C LEU A 201 -8.56 -21.74 13.71
N GLY A 202 -9.25 -22.62 12.98
CA GLY A 202 -10.65 -22.42 12.63
C GLY A 202 -11.57 -22.55 13.83
N GLY A 203 -12.63 -21.74 13.85
CA GLY A 203 -13.67 -21.79 14.86
C GLY A 203 -14.59 -23.01 14.68
N THR A 204 -15.20 -23.45 15.77
CA THR A 204 -16.19 -24.54 15.78
C THR A 204 -17.36 -24.18 16.70
N PRO A 205 -18.58 -24.68 16.42
CA PRO A 205 -18.99 -25.51 15.28
C PRO A 205 -19.05 -24.72 13.95
N THR A 206 -19.15 -25.43 12.82
CA THR A 206 -19.31 -24.84 11.48
C THR A 206 -20.73 -25.05 10.96
N ASP A 207 -21.57 -24.02 11.06
CA ASP A 207 -22.97 -24.01 10.63
C ASP A 207 -23.44 -22.57 10.31
N GLY A 208 -24.71 -22.38 9.92
CA GLY A 208 -25.25 -21.06 9.57
C GLY A 208 -25.17 -20.01 10.69
N THR A 209 -25.08 -20.43 11.95
CA THR A 209 -25.10 -19.57 13.15
C THR A 209 -23.75 -19.43 13.86
N HIS A 210 -22.71 -20.13 13.42
CA HIS A 210 -21.35 -20.10 13.99
C HIS A 210 -20.26 -19.81 12.92
N PHE A 211 -19.29 -20.70 12.74
CA PHE A 211 -18.19 -20.54 11.78
C PHE A 211 -18.48 -21.24 10.43
N GLY A 212 -17.56 -21.15 9.48
CA GLY A 212 -17.65 -21.71 8.14
C GLY A 212 -18.55 -20.92 7.18
N THR A 213 -18.63 -21.39 5.93
CA THR A 213 -19.28 -20.68 4.81
C THR A 213 -20.78 -20.96 4.66
N ALA A 214 -21.37 -21.74 5.57
CA ALA A 214 -22.82 -21.95 5.58
C ALA A 214 -23.53 -20.61 5.84
N ARG A 215 -24.43 -20.24 4.94
CA ARG A 215 -25.15 -18.96 5.00
C ARG A 215 -26.05 -18.85 6.23
N TYR A 216 -26.34 -17.62 6.65
CA TYR A 216 -27.21 -17.35 7.78
C TYR A 216 -28.67 -17.02 7.37
N VAL A 217 -28.88 -16.33 6.24
CA VAL A 217 -30.19 -15.89 5.72
C VAL A 217 -30.76 -16.82 4.66
N ASN A 218 -32.07 -16.81 4.46
CA ASN A 218 -32.71 -17.61 3.41
C ASN A 218 -32.33 -17.13 2.02
N THR A 219 -32.35 -18.04 1.04
CA THR A 219 -32.01 -17.73 -0.35
C THR A 219 -32.81 -16.56 -0.89
N ASN A 220 -32.12 -15.66 -1.61
CA ASN A 220 -32.75 -14.55 -2.29
C ASN A 220 -32.70 -14.79 -3.81
N ALA A 221 -33.81 -14.49 -4.49
CA ALA A 221 -33.95 -14.71 -5.94
C ALA A 221 -32.89 -13.93 -6.76
N PHE A 222 -32.41 -12.81 -6.23
CA PHE A 222 -31.49 -11.88 -6.88
C PHE A 222 -30.00 -12.18 -6.62
N GLU A 223 -29.68 -13.25 -5.89
CA GLU A 223 -28.29 -13.64 -5.61
C GLU A 223 -27.53 -14.16 -6.83
N ASP A 224 -26.29 -13.72 -7.00
CA ASP A 224 -25.37 -14.30 -7.99
C ASP A 224 -25.00 -15.73 -7.60
N VAL A 225 -25.33 -16.68 -8.48
CA VAL A 225 -25.01 -18.10 -8.29
C VAL A 225 -23.51 -18.34 -8.12
N ASN A 226 -22.65 -17.47 -8.66
CA ASN A 226 -21.19 -17.59 -8.55
C ASN A 226 -20.66 -17.31 -7.14
N ALA A 227 -21.46 -16.66 -6.29
CA ALA A 227 -21.12 -16.42 -4.88
C ALA A 227 -21.27 -17.68 -4.02
N PHE A 228 -21.73 -18.80 -4.61
CA PHE A 228 -22.02 -20.04 -3.90
C PHE A 228 -21.30 -21.23 -4.53
N THR A 229 -21.06 -22.26 -3.73
CA THR A 229 -20.38 -23.48 -4.19
C THR A 229 -21.27 -24.41 -5.01
N GLY A 230 -22.61 -24.26 -4.92
CA GLY A 230 -23.58 -25.06 -5.68
C GLY A 230 -24.92 -24.36 -5.90
N ALA A 231 -25.75 -24.92 -6.80
CA ALA A 231 -27.00 -24.31 -7.25
C ALA A 231 -28.06 -24.11 -6.15
N ALA A 232 -28.01 -24.90 -5.08
CA ALA A 232 -28.88 -24.74 -3.91
C ALA A 232 -28.54 -23.51 -3.04
N LYS A 233 -27.42 -22.81 -3.34
CA LYS A 233 -26.97 -21.60 -2.64
C LYS A 233 -26.89 -21.75 -1.11
N THR A 234 -26.42 -22.90 -0.61
CA THR A 234 -26.35 -23.21 0.83
C THR A 234 -25.04 -22.77 1.50
N ASN A 235 -23.94 -22.78 0.74
CA ASN A 235 -22.63 -22.38 1.22
C ASN A 235 -22.02 -21.35 0.29
N TYR A 236 -21.44 -20.30 0.87
CA TYR A 236 -20.70 -19.30 0.12
C TYR A 236 -19.41 -19.88 -0.48
N ARG A 237 -19.08 -19.41 -1.67
CA ARG A 237 -17.76 -19.56 -2.28
C ARG A 237 -16.96 -18.32 -1.92
N SER A 238 -15.98 -18.49 -1.03
CA SER A 238 -15.10 -17.39 -0.64
C SER A 238 -14.37 -16.82 -1.86
N PRO A 239 -14.24 -15.49 -1.96
CA PRO A 239 -13.38 -14.85 -2.94
C PRO A 239 -11.89 -15.06 -2.64
N ILE A 240 -11.54 -15.58 -1.46
CA ILE A 240 -10.18 -15.85 -1.01
C ILE A 240 -9.85 -17.32 -1.31
N SER A 241 -8.74 -17.53 -2.00
CA SER A 241 -8.20 -18.83 -2.39
C SER A 241 -6.68 -18.86 -2.19
N ALA A 242 -6.08 -20.05 -2.30
CA ALA A 242 -4.63 -20.21 -2.22
C ALA A 242 -3.88 -19.40 -3.29
N THR A 243 -4.53 -19.07 -4.41
CA THR A 243 -3.92 -18.32 -5.51
C THR A 243 -4.01 -16.81 -5.32
N ASN A 244 -4.91 -16.32 -4.46
CA ASN A 244 -5.13 -14.88 -4.26
C ASN A 244 -5.05 -14.39 -2.80
N SER A 245 -4.56 -15.22 -1.89
CA SER A 245 -4.44 -14.92 -0.45
C SER A 245 -3.50 -13.76 -0.11
N CYS A 246 -2.71 -13.25 -1.06
CA CYS A 246 -1.91 -12.04 -0.87
C CYS A 246 -2.74 -10.75 -1.07
N GLY A 247 -3.91 -10.82 -1.70
CA GLY A 247 -4.80 -9.68 -1.90
C GLY A 247 -5.48 -9.25 -0.61
N LYS A 248 -5.50 -7.94 -0.32
CA LYS A 248 -6.21 -7.40 0.85
C LYS A 248 -7.73 -7.43 0.63
N ASN A 249 -8.49 -7.57 1.72
CA ASN A 249 -9.95 -7.63 1.68
C ASN A 249 -10.54 -6.35 2.30
N TYR A 250 -11.53 -5.78 1.62
CA TYR A 250 -12.16 -4.52 1.99
C TYR A 250 -13.68 -4.61 1.90
N LEU A 251 -14.36 -3.98 2.86
CA LEU A 251 -15.78 -3.72 2.85
C LEU A 251 -15.99 -2.21 2.71
N ILE A 252 -16.83 -1.78 1.78
CA ILE A 252 -17.24 -0.37 1.66
C ILE A 252 -18.73 -0.30 2.00
N LEU A 253 -19.04 0.16 3.20
CA LEU A 253 -20.42 0.35 3.65
C LEU A 253 -20.91 1.76 3.28
N VAL A 254 -21.97 1.83 2.48
CA VAL A 254 -22.70 3.07 2.18
C VAL A 254 -23.95 3.10 3.06
N GLY A 255 -23.89 3.87 4.15
CA GLY A 255 -24.95 3.94 5.17
C GLY A 255 -25.81 5.18 5.03
N ASN A 256 -27.13 5.02 5.22
CA ASN A 256 -28.12 6.06 4.91
C ASN A 256 -28.78 6.70 6.13
N THR A 257 -29.10 5.92 7.16
CA THR A 257 -29.69 6.43 8.40
C THR A 257 -29.28 5.57 9.59
N TRP A 258 -29.61 6.03 10.81
CA TRP A 258 -29.38 5.27 12.04
C TRP A 258 -29.98 3.87 11.96
N PRO A 259 -29.17 2.79 12.10
CA PRO A 259 -29.67 1.43 12.04
C PRO A 259 -30.52 1.13 13.27
N ASN A 260 -31.27 0.03 13.18
CA ASN A 260 -31.99 -0.51 14.33
C ASN A 260 -31.05 -1.33 15.22
N GLN A 261 -31.50 -1.59 16.45
CA GLN A 261 -30.78 -2.45 17.38
C GLN A 261 -30.73 -3.88 16.80
N GLU A 262 -29.54 -4.48 16.80
CA GLU A 262 -29.35 -5.84 16.30
C GLU A 262 -30.21 -6.83 17.08
N TYR A 263 -30.86 -7.76 16.35
CA TYR A 263 -31.59 -8.84 16.99
C TYR A 263 -30.67 -9.66 17.91
N GLY A 264 -31.22 -10.13 19.04
CA GLY A 264 -30.45 -10.88 20.04
C GLY A 264 -29.55 -10.01 20.93
N THR A 265 -29.73 -8.69 20.93
CA THR A 265 -29.06 -7.79 21.86
C THR A 265 -29.63 -7.92 23.28
N ASN A 266 -28.78 -8.26 24.25
CA ASN A 266 -29.11 -8.18 25.67
C ASN A 266 -28.56 -6.87 26.25
N GLN A 267 -29.40 -5.83 26.20
CA GLN A 267 -29.09 -4.50 26.75
C GLN A 267 -29.00 -4.43 28.28
N ASN A 268 -29.31 -5.53 28.99
CA ASN A 268 -29.23 -5.61 30.45
C ASN A 268 -28.00 -6.36 30.95
N ALA A 269 -27.22 -6.99 30.05
CA ALA A 269 -25.92 -7.56 30.40
C ALA A 269 -24.88 -6.44 30.65
N ASN A 270 -23.84 -6.73 31.44
CA ASN A 270 -22.75 -5.80 31.73
C ASN A 270 -21.39 -6.46 31.44
N PRO A 271 -20.73 -6.18 30.31
CA PRO A 271 -21.19 -5.31 29.21
C PRO A 271 -22.38 -5.90 28.42
N PRO A 272 -23.12 -5.10 27.62
CA PRO A 272 -24.14 -5.62 26.72
C PRO A 272 -23.59 -6.69 25.76
N THR A 273 -24.41 -7.69 25.41
CA THR A 273 -24.00 -8.81 24.55
C THR A 273 -24.91 -8.95 23.34
N ASN A 274 -24.38 -9.48 22.24
CA ASN A 274 -25.18 -9.91 21.09
C ASN A 274 -25.05 -11.43 20.87
N THR A 275 -26.17 -12.11 20.59
CA THR A 275 -26.21 -13.57 20.40
C THR A 275 -25.28 -14.06 19.30
N LEU A 276 -25.23 -13.42 18.13
CA LEU A 276 -24.38 -13.88 17.01
C LEU A 276 -22.89 -13.75 17.33
N MET A 277 -22.48 -12.62 17.92
CA MET A 277 -21.09 -12.46 18.37
C MET A 277 -20.71 -13.50 19.43
N THR A 278 -21.61 -13.77 20.39
CA THR A 278 -21.40 -14.76 21.45
C THR A 278 -21.21 -16.17 20.88
N ARG A 279 -21.97 -16.54 19.84
CA ARG A 279 -21.78 -17.82 19.12
C ARG A 279 -20.40 -17.94 18.49
N LEU A 280 -19.80 -16.84 18.07
CA LEU A 280 -18.41 -16.79 17.57
C LEU A 280 -17.36 -16.76 18.69
N GLY A 281 -17.77 -16.91 19.96
CA GLY A 281 -16.88 -16.76 21.10
C GLY A 281 -16.33 -15.34 21.26
N TYR A 282 -17.01 -14.34 20.70
CA TYR A 282 -16.62 -12.94 20.73
C TYR A 282 -17.63 -12.15 21.56
N SER A 283 -17.20 -11.59 22.69
CA SER A 283 -18.05 -10.81 23.60
C SER A 283 -17.39 -9.47 23.91
N PRO A 284 -17.41 -8.53 22.96
CA PRO A 284 -16.77 -7.24 23.12
C PRO A 284 -17.52 -6.35 24.11
N ALA A 285 -16.79 -5.47 24.80
CA ALA A 285 -17.41 -4.29 25.40
C ALA A 285 -17.84 -3.31 24.30
N GLN A 286 -18.94 -2.58 24.57
CA GLN A 286 -19.44 -1.50 23.72
C GLN A 286 -18.35 -0.43 23.54
N ILE A 287 -17.92 -0.22 22.30
CA ILE A 287 -16.91 0.75 21.88
C ILE A 287 -17.52 2.15 21.95
N TYR A 288 -18.74 2.30 21.47
CA TYR A 288 -19.49 3.55 21.49
C TYR A 288 -20.54 3.54 22.61
N LEU A 289 -20.12 3.97 23.81
CA LEU A 289 -21.01 4.01 24.99
C LEU A 289 -22.32 4.77 24.70
N THR A 290 -23.41 4.01 24.69
CA THR A 290 -24.75 4.44 24.32
C THR A 290 -25.73 4.19 25.46
N SER A 291 -26.87 4.88 25.42
CA SER A 291 -28.00 4.52 26.27
C SER A 291 -28.51 3.12 25.89
N LYS A 292 -29.25 2.44 26.79
CA LYS A 292 -29.75 1.07 26.51
C LYS A 292 -30.54 0.96 25.19
N SER A 293 -31.30 1.98 24.80
CA SER A 293 -32.06 2.01 23.55
C SER A 293 -31.20 2.23 22.29
N ASP A 294 -29.99 2.75 22.48
CA ASP A 294 -29.10 3.17 21.38
C ASP A 294 -27.93 2.22 21.17
N ILE A 295 -27.87 1.09 21.88
CA ILE A 295 -26.84 0.05 21.69
C ILE A 295 -26.89 -0.44 20.23
N ARG A 296 -25.75 -0.33 19.54
CA ARG A 296 -25.52 -0.83 18.17
C ARG A 296 -24.17 -1.51 18.11
N PHE A 297 -24.11 -2.68 17.49
CA PHE A 297 -22.89 -3.50 17.41
C PHE A 297 -22.10 -3.32 16.10
N GLY A 298 -22.46 -2.34 15.28
CA GLY A 298 -21.85 -2.11 13.97
C GLY A 298 -20.33 -1.98 14.02
N ASP A 299 -19.80 -1.19 14.96
CA ASP A 299 -18.36 -0.98 15.13
C ASP A 299 -17.66 -2.18 15.79
N GLU A 300 -18.32 -2.92 16.67
CA GLU A 300 -17.77 -4.19 17.13
C GLU A 300 -17.68 -5.23 16.01
N TRP A 301 -18.62 -5.24 15.06
CA TRP A 301 -18.60 -6.12 13.89
C TRP A 301 -17.49 -5.73 12.91
N THR A 302 -17.29 -4.44 12.62
CA THR A 302 -16.16 -4.03 11.77
C THR A 302 -14.82 -4.28 12.46
N ARG A 303 -14.73 -4.09 13.79
CA ARG A 303 -13.54 -4.50 14.57
C ARG A 303 -13.33 -6.01 14.51
N PHE A 304 -14.39 -6.80 14.63
CA PHE A 304 -14.33 -8.25 14.52
C PHE A 304 -13.73 -8.63 13.16
N LEU A 305 -14.27 -8.10 12.06
CA LEU A 305 -13.76 -8.33 10.71
C LEU A 305 -12.30 -7.91 10.51
N ALA A 306 -11.88 -6.80 11.11
CA ALA A 306 -10.52 -6.28 10.98
C ALA A 306 -9.47 -7.01 11.85
N SER A 307 -9.91 -7.73 12.89
CA SER A 307 -9.04 -8.44 13.83
C SER A 307 -9.14 -9.97 13.74
N THR A 308 -9.98 -10.47 12.85
CA THR A 308 -10.23 -11.89 12.64
C THR A 308 -9.57 -12.37 11.36
N ASP A 309 -9.11 -13.61 11.36
CA ASP A 309 -8.76 -14.31 10.15
C ASP A 309 -10.01 -14.97 9.56
N VAL A 310 -10.53 -14.42 8.46
CA VAL A 310 -11.80 -14.87 7.87
C VAL A 310 -11.65 -16.11 6.99
N SER A 311 -10.42 -16.53 6.67
CA SER A 311 -10.14 -17.63 5.75
C SER A 311 -9.04 -18.56 6.27
N SER A 312 -9.07 -19.82 5.86
CA SER A 312 -8.03 -20.81 6.21
C SER A 312 -6.78 -20.74 5.34
N GLN A 313 -6.72 -19.77 4.41
CA GLN A 313 -5.56 -19.60 3.53
C GLN A 313 -4.35 -19.08 4.31
N SER A 314 -3.16 -19.27 3.74
CA SER A 314 -1.92 -18.84 4.38
C SER A 314 -1.88 -17.31 4.56
N GLY A 315 -1.45 -16.87 5.74
CA GLY A 315 -1.43 -15.46 6.14
C GLY A 315 -2.80 -14.98 6.63
N GLN A 316 -2.81 -14.03 7.57
CA GLN A 316 -4.06 -13.50 8.14
C GLN A 316 -4.84 -12.73 7.07
N GLN A 317 -6.14 -13.01 6.97
CA GLN A 317 -7.04 -12.43 6.00
C GLN A 317 -8.08 -11.51 6.68
N PRO A 318 -7.69 -10.38 7.30
CA PRO A 318 -8.66 -9.44 7.84
C PRO A 318 -9.45 -8.74 6.73
N VAL A 319 -10.63 -8.22 7.07
CA VAL A 319 -11.44 -7.39 6.18
C VAL A 319 -11.50 -5.97 6.74
N PHE A 320 -10.96 -5.00 5.99
CA PHE A 320 -10.90 -3.61 6.40
C PHE A 320 -12.14 -2.84 5.92
N SER A 321 -12.72 -2.01 6.79
CA SER A 321 -14.02 -1.37 6.53
C SER A 321 -13.89 0.12 6.24
N TYR A 322 -14.33 0.56 5.06
CA TYR A 322 -14.64 1.94 4.75
C TYR A 322 -16.12 2.22 5.00
N THR A 323 -16.45 3.43 5.44
CA THR A 323 -17.83 3.85 5.68
C THR A 323 -18.12 5.20 5.02
N LEU A 324 -19.23 5.28 4.31
CA LEU A 324 -19.75 6.51 3.74
C LEU A 324 -21.08 6.82 4.41
N ASN A 325 -21.19 8.00 5.02
CA ASN A 325 -22.42 8.50 5.58
C ASN A 325 -23.13 9.39 4.56
N VAL A 326 -24.19 8.85 3.95
CA VAL A 326 -24.94 9.52 2.88
C VAL A 326 -26.28 10.00 3.43
N TYR A 327 -26.51 11.31 3.34
CA TYR A 327 -27.80 11.95 3.60
C TYR A 327 -27.84 13.27 2.81
N ASN A 328 -29.03 13.81 2.53
CA ASN A 328 -29.17 15.15 1.94
C ASN A 328 -29.74 16.18 2.92
N ALA A 329 -30.91 15.91 3.49
CA ALA A 329 -31.70 16.85 4.28
C ALA A 329 -31.88 16.42 5.75
N SER A 330 -31.68 15.15 6.10
CA SER A 330 -31.81 14.67 7.47
C SER A 330 -30.51 14.02 7.95
N ALA A 331 -29.62 14.85 8.47
CA ALA A 331 -28.41 14.40 9.17
C ALA A 331 -28.79 13.70 10.48
N ASN A 332 -28.06 12.64 10.84
CA ASN A 332 -28.21 11.97 12.12
C ASN A 332 -26.85 11.86 12.82
N ALA A 333 -26.70 12.57 13.94
CA ALA A 333 -25.42 12.64 14.66
C ALA A 333 -24.98 11.29 15.26
N ALA A 334 -25.93 10.43 15.66
CA ALA A 334 -25.62 9.08 16.13
C ALA A 334 -25.06 8.23 14.98
N GLN A 335 -25.69 8.28 13.80
CA GLN A 335 -25.21 7.59 12.59
C GLN A 335 -23.82 8.05 12.17
N THR A 336 -23.61 9.36 12.10
CA THR A 336 -22.30 9.97 11.85
C THR A 336 -21.24 9.41 12.82
N THR A 337 -21.57 9.31 14.10
CA THR A 337 -20.64 8.84 15.13
C THR A 337 -20.36 7.35 15.02
N LEU A 338 -21.40 6.54 14.79
CA LEU A 338 -21.26 5.08 14.62
C LEU A 338 -20.46 4.74 13.38
N LEU A 339 -20.78 5.29 12.20
CA LEU A 339 -20.01 5.01 10.98
C LEU A 339 -18.55 5.45 11.11
N ARG A 340 -18.30 6.60 11.76
CA ARG A 340 -16.93 7.03 12.06
C ARG A 340 -16.21 6.05 12.99
N SER A 341 -16.89 5.56 14.02
CA SER A 341 -16.36 4.51 14.92
C SER A 341 -16.06 3.24 14.11
N MET A 342 -16.99 2.79 13.28
CA MET A 342 -16.89 1.60 12.44
C MET A 342 -15.67 1.63 11.52
N ALA A 343 -15.39 2.74 10.84
CA ALA A 343 -14.16 2.89 10.07
C ALA A 343 -12.91 2.90 10.96
N ASN A 344 -12.95 3.64 12.07
CA ASN A 344 -11.82 3.78 12.98
C ASN A 344 -11.35 2.44 13.57
N VAL A 345 -12.29 1.62 14.05
CA VAL A 345 -11.98 0.30 14.61
C VAL A 345 -11.97 -0.82 13.55
N GLY A 346 -12.50 -0.55 12.36
CA GLY A 346 -12.53 -1.44 11.21
C GLY A 346 -11.24 -1.49 10.40
N GLY A 347 -10.14 -0.97 10.94
CA GLY A 347 -8.78 -1.09 10.39
C GLY A 347 -8.39 -0.07 9.32
N THR A 348 -9.31 0.80 8.89
CA THR A 348 -9.01 1.93 7.97
C THR A 348 -8.76 3.25 8.72
N GLY A 349 -9.07 3.30 10.02
CA GLY A 349 -8.84 4.48 10.85
C GLY A 349 -9.79 5.63 10.51
N ALA A 350 -9.47 6.84 11.00
CA ALA A 350 -10.27 8.04 10.73
C ALA A 350 -10.34 8.39 9.23
N GLY A 351 -9.35 7.97 8.43
CA GLY A 351 -9.31 8.18 6.98
C GLY A 351 -10.26 7.27 6.18
N GLY A 352 -10.85 6.25 6.82
CA GLY A 352 -11.82 5.37 6.19
C GLY A 352 -13.28 5.84 6.28
N TYR A 353 -13.53 7.00 6.89
CA TYR A 353 -14.87 7.58 7.04
C TYR A 353 -15.07 8.77 6.12
N PHE A 354 -16.19 8.80 5.40
CA PHE A 354 -16.54 9.87 4.48
C PHE A 354 -17.93 10.43 4.78
N GLU A 355 -18.01 11.75 4.87
CA GLU A 355 -19.26 12.48 5.10
C GLU A 355 -19.72 13.18 3.81
N VAL A 356 -20.91 12.83 3.31
CA VAL A 356 -21.41 13.36 2.04
C VAL A 356 -22.23 14.64 2.22
N GLY A 357 -23.20 14.67 3.15
CA GLY A 357 -23.97 15.89 3.45
C GLY A 357 -24.73 16.51 2.26
N GLY A 358 -25.23 15.68 1.35
CA GLY A 358 -25.98 16.09 0.18
C GLY A 358 -25.12 16.75 -0.91
N ASP A 359 -23.81 16.57 -0.86
CA ASP A 359 -22.84 17.08 -1.84
C ASP A 359 -22.39 15.94 -2.76
N LEU A 360 -22.82 16.00 -4.03
CA LEU A 360 -22.52 14.94 -5.00
C LEU A 360 -21.01 14.82 -5.26
N LYS A 361 -20.26 15.93 -5.21
CA LYS A 361 -18.83 15.88 -5.44
C LYS A 361 -18.15 15.10 -4.33
N LYS A 362 -18.52 15.32 -3.07
CA LYS A 362 -17.99 14.55 -1.92
C LYS A 362 -18.26 13.06 -2.05
N LEU A 363 -19.44 12.67 -2.55
CA LEU A 363 -19.76 11.26 -2.78
C LEU A 363 -18.88 10.63 -3.86
N VAL A 364 -18.74 11.30 -5.01
CA VAL A 364 -17.90 10.83 -6.11
C VAL A 364 -16.43 10.79 -5.71
N ASP A 365 -15.93 11.85 -5.06
CA ASP A 365 -14.56 11.92 -4.56
C ASP A 365 -14.28 10.84 -3.50
N ALA A 366 -15.22 10.57 -2.59
CA ALA A 366 -15.08 9.52 -1.59
C ALA A 366 -14.86 8.15 -2.22
N PHE A 367 -15.70 7.75 -3.19
CA PHE A 367 -15.49 6.49 -3.89
C PHE A 367 -14.15 6.44 -4.65
N LYS A 368 -13.75 7.54 -5.30
CA LYS A 368 -12.45 7.60 -5.99
C LYS A 368 -11.28 7.46 -5.03
N ASP A 369 -11.34 8.17 -3.90
CA ASP A 369 -10.31 8.12 -2.87
C ASP A 369 -10.20 6.70 -2.30
N ILE A 370 -11.32 6.09 -1.96
CA ILE A 370 -11.35 4.70 -1.48
C ILE A 370 -10.74 3.73 -2.50
N PHE A 371 -11.20 3.75 -3.75
CA PHE A 371 -10.66 2.84 -4.77
C PHE A 371 -9.17 3.08 -5.05
N THR A 372 -8.73 4.34 -5.01
CA THR A 372 -7.31 4.69 -5.20
C THR A 372 -6.45 4.24 -4.02
N GLN A 373 -6.89 4.48 -2.78
CA GLN A 373 -6.22 4.00 -1.57
C GLN A 373 -6.08 2.48 -1.55
N ILE A 374 -7.16 1.76 -1.91
CA ILE A 374 -7.17 0.31 -2.01
C ILE A 374 -6.14 -0.20 -3.04
N ALA A 375 -5.91 0.55 -4.12
CA ALA A 375 -4.97 0.18 -5.16
C ALA A 375 -3.51 0.62 -4.90
N ALA A 376 -3.26 1.58 -4.01
CA ALA A 376 -1.97 2.27 -3.86
C ALA A 376 -0.91 1.56 -2.98
N VAL A 377 -1.06 0.27 -2.67
CA VAL A 377 -0.13 -0.43 -1.78
C VAL A 377 1.09 -0.91 -2.57
N ASN A 378 2.28 -0.31 -2.39
CA ASN A 378 3.63 -0.91 -2.63
C ASN A 378 4.77 0.07 -2.27
N SER A 379 5.12 0.20 -0.99
CA SER A 379 6.41 0.77 -0.55
C SER A 379 6.89 -0.02 0.66
N VAL A 380 8.20 -0.26 0.81
CA VAL A 380 8.79 -1.05 1.91
C VAL A 380 9.99 -0.30 2.51
N PHE A 381 10.21 -0.45 3.82
CA PHE A 381 11.32 0.20 4.53
C PHE A 381 12.52 -0.72 4.70
N ALA A 382 13.70 -0.14 4.66
CA ALA A 382 14.89 -0.70 5.30
C ALA A 382 15.16 0.00 6.65
N SER A 383 16.07 -0.61 7.43
CA SER A 383 16.45 -0.22 8.80
C SER A 383 16.70 1.28 8.98
N ALA A 384 16.15 1.87 10.05
CA ALA A 384 16.46 3.25 10.47
C ALA A 384 17.80 3.35 11.23
N SER A 385 18.46 4.51 11.16
CA SER A 385 19.71 4.81 11.87
C SER A 385 19.70 6.22 12.49
N LEU A 386 20.52 6.41 13.54
CA LEU A 386 20.67 7.67 14.29
C LEU A 386 22.15 8.07 14.35
N PRO A 387 22.49 9.37 14.26
CA PRO A 387 23.85 9.86 14.45
C PRO A 387 24.32 9.73 15.89
N ALA A 388 25.43 9.04 16.08
CA ALA A 388 26.16 9.08 17.34
C ALA A 388 26.91 10.43 17.46
N SER A 389 26.52 11.27 18.42
CA SER A 389 27.33 12.41 18.84
C SER A 389 28.38 11.93 19.83
N VAL A 390 29.61 12.37 19.61
CA VAL A 390 30.80 11.80 20.26
C VAL A 390 31.50 12.78 21.21
N ASN A 391 30.94 13.98 21.39
CA ASN A 391 31.48 14.97 22.32
C ASN A 391 31.01 14.74 23.77
N THR A 392 30.11 13.78 23.97
CA THR A 392 29.74 13.19 25.26
C THR A 392 29.30 11.76 24.97
N GLN A 393 29.92 10.74 25.59
CA GLN A 393 29.46 9.35 25.48
C GLN A 393 27.96 9.29 25.78
N GLY A 394 27.15 8.90 24.79
CA GLY A 394 25.71 8.68 24.95
C GLY A 394 24.75 9.77 24.43
N THR A 395 25.21 10.81 23.72
CA THR A 395 24.28 11.75 23.04
C THR A 395 24.07 11.35 21.57
N TYR A 396 22.82 11.22 21.14
CA TYR A 396 22.45 11.06 19.73
C TYR A 396 21.86 12.39 19.24
N LEU A 397 22.23 12.86 18.05
CA LEU A 397 21.48 13.98 17.46
C LEU A 397 20.11 13.46 17.01
N ASN A 398 19.12 14.33 17.09
CA ASN A 398 17.75 14.00 16.72
C ASN A 398 17.54 14.02 15.19
N GLN A 399 18.23 13.11 14.49
CA GLN A 399 18.16 12.96 13.04
C GLN A 399 18.02 11.48 12.73
N VAL A 400 16.90 11.09 12.13
CA VAL A 400 16.60 9.70 11.79
C VAL A 400 16.81 9.54 10.29
N PHE A 401 17.77 8.72 9.89
CA PHE A 401 18.04 8.42 8.49
C PHE A 401 17.44 7.06 8.14
N ILE A 402 16.58 7.03 7.12
CA ILE A 402 15.81 5.85 6.71
C ILE A 402 16.16 5.53 5.26
N GLY A 403 16.76 4.35 5.06
CA GLY A 403 16.93 3.76 3.74
C GLY A 403 15.57 3.27 3.21
N MET A 404 15.28 3.62 1.97
CA MET A 404 14.03 3.28 1.29
C MET A 404 14.34 2.44 0.07
N PHE A 405 13.47 1.47 -0.23
CA PHE A 405 13.52 0.73 -1.48
C PHE A 405 12.12 0.34 -1.96
N ARG A 406 11.98 0.17 -3.28
CA ARG A 406 10.77 -0.36 -3.90
C ARG A 406 11.15 -1.46 -4.88
N PRO A 407 10.78 -2.72 -4.62
CA PRO A 407 10.93 -3.79 -5.59
C PRO A 407 10.25 -3.45 -6.91
N ASP A 408 10.87 -3.90 -7.99
CA ASP A 408 10.26 -3.85 -9.31
C ASP A 408 9.17 -4.93 -9.44
N GLY A 409 7.99 -4.54 -9.90
CA GLY A 409 6.82 -5.41 -9.98
C GLY A 409 6.94 -6.53 -11.02
N ASP A 410 7.87 -6.40 -11.98
CA ASP A 410 8.13 -7.40 -13.02
C ASP A 410 9.37 -8.26 -12.68
N ALA A 411 9.80 -8.27 -11.41
CA ALA A 411 11.00 -8.95 -10.92
C ALA A 411 12.30 -8.48 -11.60
N ARG A 412 12.36 -7.24 -12.08
CA ARG A 412 13.56 -6.70 -12.71
C ARG A 412 14.65 -6.38 -11.67
N PRO A 413 15.94 -6.45 -12.05
CA PRO A 413 17.06 -6.30 -11.11
C PRO A 413 17.23 -4.88 -10.56
N ARG A 414 16.80 -3.85 -11.30
CA ARG A 414 16.94 -2.45 -10.88
C ARG A 414 15.74 -2.01 -10.06
N TRP A 415 15.96 -1.75 -8.78
CA TRP A 415 14.94 -1.26 -7.87
C TRP A 415 15.16 0.21 -7.56
N ALA A 416 14.07 0.94 -7.29
CA ALA A 416 14.18 2.32 -6.84
C ALA A 416 14.62 2.35 -5.37
N GLY A 417 15.43 3.35 -5.00
CA GLY A 417 15.74 3.61 -3.62
C GLY A 417 16.01 5.08 -3.31
N ASN A 418 16.13 5.36 -2.02
CA ASN A 418 16.36 6.71 -1.50
C ASN A 418 16.86 6.67 -0.06
N LEU A 419 17.45 7.77 0.41
CA LEU A 419 17.74 8.00 1.82
C LEU A 419 16.96 9.23 2.28
N LYS A 420 16.05 9.04 3.25
CA LYS A 420 15.20 10.11 3.79
C LYS A 420 15.60 10.45 5.22
N GLN A 421 15.58 11.74 5.55
CA GLN A 421 15.84 12.22 6.90
C GLN A 421 14.54 12.72 7.57
N TYR A 422 14.34 12.29 8.82
CA TYR A 422 13.26 12.67 9.74
C TYR A 422 13.85 13.01 11.12
N GLN A 423 13.01 13.29 12.11
CA GLN A 423 13.45 13.46 13.50
C GLN A 423 12.37 12.96 14.47
N PHE A 424 12.70 12.71 15.73
CA PHE A 424 11.69 12.48 16.76
C PHE A 424 11.11 13.80 17.30
N SER A 425 9.84 13.79 17.64
CA SER A 425 9.18 14.87 18.38
C SER A 425 8.43 14.29 19.58
N TYR A 426 8.31 15.08 20.64
CA TYR A 426 7.60 14.69 21.85
C TYR A 426 6.28 15.46 21.94
N ASN A 427 5.17 14.73 22.04
CA ASN A 427 3.87 15.33 22.31
C ASN A 427 3.68 15.43 23.82
N THR A 428 3.69 16.67 24.34
CA THR A 428 3.56 16.94 25.78
C THR A 428 2.18 16.62 26.34
N THR A 429 1.14 16.62 25.50
CA THR A 429 -0.24 16.32 25.90
C THR A 429 -0.46 14.82 26.07
N THR A 430 0.02 14.02 25.11
CA THR A 430 -0.13 12.56 25.13
C THR A 430 1.05 11.84 25.78
N GLN A 431 2.08 12.59 26.20
CA GLN A 431 3.34 12.10 26.77
C GLN A 431 4.03 11.04 25.89
N SER A 432 3.94 11.17 24.56
CA SER A 432 4.42 10.17 23.61
C SER A 432 5.47 10.72 22.64
N LEU A 433 6.52 9.93 22.37
CA LEU A 433 7.49 10.18 21.31
C LEU A 433 6.94 9.69 19.96
N PHE A 434 7.11 10.47 18.90
CA PHE A 434 6.71 10.08 17.55
C PHE A 434 7.74 10.54 16.51
N LEU A 435 7.83 9.84 15.38
CA LEU A 435 8.64 10.31 14.25
C LEU A 435 7.92 11.47 13.58
N SER A 436 8.57 12.62 13.51
CA SER A 436 8.08 13.83 12.86
C SER A 436 8.78 14.11 11.53
N ASP A 437 8.01 14.71 10.62
CA ASP A 437 8.47 15.24 9.35
C ASP A 437 9.20 16.59 9.51
N ALA A 438 9.65 17.17 8.40
CA ALA A 438 10.36 18.43 8.38
C ALA A 438 9.51 19.64 8.83
N ALA A 439 8.18 19.49 8.89
CA ALA A 439 7.25 20.49 9.41
C ALA A 439 6.88 20.25 10.89
N GLY A 440 7.44 19.23 11.53
CA GLY A 440 7.14 18.85 12.91
C GLY A 440 5.85 18.02 13.08
N SER A 441 5.20 17.62 11.97
CA SER A 441 3.99 16.80 11.97
C SER A 441 4.34 15.31 12.02
N ALA A 442 3.44 14.46 12.52
CA ALA A 442 3.71 13.02 12.61
C ALA A 442 3.90 12.39 11.22
N ALA A 443 5.09 11.84 10.96
CA ALA A 443 5.52 11.30 9.67
C ALA A 443 5.03 9.88 9.41
N VAL A 444 4.78 9.08 10.46
CA VAL A 444 4.33 7.68 10.33
C VAL A 444 2.82 7.61 10.44
N ASP A 445 2.22 6.77 9.61
CA ASP A 445 0.82 6.42 9.59
C ASP A 445 0.43 5.63 10.86
N ASN A 446 -0.69 6.03 11.45
CA ASN A 446 -1.19 5.47 12.71
C ASN A 446 -1.98 4.17 12.49
N ALA A 447 -2.15 3.70 11.25
CA ALA A 447 -2.90 2.49 10.88
C ALA A 447 -2.14 1.16 11.13
N ASN A 448 -1.16 1.12 12.05
CA ASN A 448 -0.28 -0.04 12.29
C ASN A 448 0.47 -0.57 11.04
N THR A 449 0.51 0.22 9.97
CA THR A 449 1.21 -0.14 8.75
C THR A 449 2.72 0.10 8.86
N GLY A 450 3.13 0.97 9.78
CA GLY A 450 4.51 1.43 9.91
C GLY A 450 4.94 2.35 8.77
N PHE A 451 4.06 2.72 7.83
CA PHE A 451 4.42 3.51 6.65
C PHE A 451 4.52 5.01 6.90
N ILE A 452 5.42 5.69 6.19
CA ILE A 452 5.46 7.15 6.11
C ILE A 452 4.16 7.62 5.44
N LYS A 453 3.54 8.67 5.96
CA LYS A 453 2.32 9.24 5.37
C LYS A 453 2.62 9.84 4.01
N ALA A 454 1.66 9.73 3.08
CA ALA A 454 1.72 10.38 1.78
C ALA A 454 2.06 11.88 1.84
N CYS A 455 1.55 12.58 2.86
CA CYS A 455 1.75 14.02 3.05
C CYS A 455 2.97 14.38 3.91
N ALA A 456 3.70 13.40 4.45
CA ALA A 456 4.91 13.69 5.21
C ALA A 456 6.01 14.19 4.27
N ARG A 457 6.72 15.23 4.68
CA ARG A 457 7.87 15.77 3.94
C ARG A 457 9.18 15.52 4.68
N SER A 458 10.11 14.79 4.09
CA SER A 458 11.47 14.61 4.66
C SER A 458 12.29 15.91 4.59
N PHE A 459 13.33 16.02 5.42
CA PHE A 459 14.09 17.27 5.60
C PHE A 459 14.71 17.85 4.32
N TRP A 460 15.20 17.00 3.42
CA TRP A 460 15.92 17.44 2.24
C TRP A 460 15.02 17.65 1.00
N THR A 461 13.73 17.33 1.12
CA THR A 461 12.78 17.40 0.01
C THR A 461 12.34 18.84 -0.26
N THR A 462 12.36 19.21 -1.55
CA THR A 462 11.89 20.52 -2.03
C THR A 462 10.80 20.39 -3.08
N ASP A 463 10.04 21.47 -3.30
CA ASP A 463 9.03 21.51 -4.36
C ASP A 463 9.71 21.65 -5.72
N THR A 464 9.67 20.60 -6.52
CA THR A 464 10.23 20.55 -7.88
C THR A 464 9.19 20.82 -8.97
N GLY A 465 7.99 21.29 -8.59
CA GLY A 465 6.92 21.64 -9.52
C GLY A 465 6.39 20.42 -10.27
N THR A 466 6.62 20.35 -11.57
CA THR A 466 6.11 19.26 -12.43
C THR A 466 7.20 18.30 -12.88
N TYR A 467 8.29 18.16 -12.11
CA TYR A 467 9.44 17.32 -12.48
C TYR A 467 9.06 15.95 -13.04
N TRP A 468 8.14 15.25 -12.38
CA TRP A 468 7.74 13.88 -12.72
C TRP A 468 6.69 13.78 -13.85
N GLN A 469 6.16 14.90 -14.35
CA GLN A 469 5.03 14.92 -15.29
C GLN A 469 5.40 14.32 -16.66
N ASP A 470 6.63 14.55 -17.11
CA ASP A 470 7.11 14.13 -18.43
C ASP A 470 7.84 12.78 -18.41
N ILE A 471 7.89 12.13 -17.24
CA ILE A 471 8.40 10.77 -17.10
C ILE A 471 7.31 9.78 -17.58
N PRO A 472 7.67 8.69 -18.27
CA PRO A 472 6.68 7.72 -18.74
C PRO A 472 5.80 7.18 -17.60
N PRO A 473 4.47 7.05 -17.82
CA PRO A 473 3.51 6.78 -16.75
C PRO A 473 3.78 5.53 -15.90
N ASN A 474 4.42 4.51 -16.47
CA ASN A 474 4.81 3.28 -15.76
C ASN A 474 5.96 3.48 -14.75
N GLN A 475 6.61 4.65 -14.76
CA GLN A 475 7.75 5.01 -13.93
C GLN A 475 7.54 6.34 -13.17
N THR A 476 6.34 6.93 -13.27
CA THR A 476 6.02 8.22 -12.66
C THR A 476 5.51 8.03 -11.23
N PRO A 477 6.25 8.48 -10.21
CA PRO A 477 5.84 8.42 -8.82
C PRO A 477 4.92 9.62 -8.50
N ALA A 478 3.69 9.61 -9.01
CA ALA A 478 2.73 10.67 -8.73
C ALA A 478 2.34 10.68 -7.24
N GLY A 479 2.48 11.84 -6.60
CA GLY A 479 2.16 12.07 -5.20
C GLY A 479 0.70 11.75 -4.88
N THR A 480 0.48 11.07 -3.76
CA THR A 480 -0.84 10.71 -3.24
C THR A 480 -1.34 11.68 -2.17
N CYS A 481 -0.54 12.69 -1.81
CA CYS A 481 -0.96 13.77 -0.92
C CYS A 481 -1.73 14.84 -1.70
N LEU A 482 -3.06 14.87 -1.54
CA LEU A 482 -3.93 15.82 -2.22
C LEU A 482 -4.08 17.16 -1.47
N THR A 483 -3.49 17.30 -0.28
CA THR A 483 -3.66 18.46 0.59
C THR A 483 -2.46 19.42 0.64
N SER A 484 -1.33 19.09 -0.02
CA SER A 484 -0.09 19.85 0.11
C SER A 484 -0.04 21.18 -0.65
N GLY A 485 -1.01 21.44 -1.54
CA GLY A 485 -1.01 22.62 -2.42
C GLY A 485 0.10 22.60 -3.49
N THR A 486 0.97 21.59 -3.48
CA THR A 486 2.01 21.31 -4.48
C THR A 486 1.48 20.40 -5.59
N SER A 487 2.12 20.43 -6.75
CA SER A 487 1.80 19.51 -7.85
C SER A 487 2.03 18.06 -7.42
N VAL A 488 1.14 17.13 -7.84
CA VAL A 488 1.34 15.69 -7.60
C VAL A 488 2.63 15.18 -8.26
N TYR A 489 3.13 15.86 -9.29
CA TYR A 489 4.39 15.55 -9.98
C TYR A 489 5.61 16.26 -9.37
N SER A 490 5.43 16.99 -8.26
CA SER A 490 6.53 17.57 -7.49
C SER A 490 7.13 16.52 -6.58
N ASP A 491 8.43 16.60 -6.29
CA ASP A 491 9.08 15.81 -5.24
C ASP A 491 8.49 16.07 -3.84
N SER A 492 7.90 17.24 -3.58
CA SER A 492 7.29 17.59 -2.30
C SER A 492 5.76 17.48 -2.32
N PRO A 493 5.12 16.90 -1.27
CA PRO A 493 5.73 16.04 -0.27
C PRO A 493 6.16 14.72 -0.92
N ASP A 494 7.24 14.16 -0.40
CA ASP A 494 7.83 12.92 -0.90
C ASP A 494 7.14 11.69 -0.31
N GLY A 495 6.65 11.79 0.93
CA GLY A 495 5.78 10.80 1.56
C GLY A 495 6.32 9.38 1.52
N ASN A 496 5.42 8.41 1.30
CA ASN A 496 5.75 6.99 1.15
C ASN A 496 6.46 6.64 -0.17
N LEU A 497 6.46 7.54 -1.15
CA LEU A 497 7.02 7.26 -2.47
C LEU A 497 8.54 7.32 -2.41
N VAL A 498 9.19 6.27 -2.89
CA VAL A 498 10.63 6.06 -2.72
C VAL A 498 11.43 7.02 -3.59
N GLU A 499 11.06 7.13 -4.86
CA GLU A 499 11.74 7.91 -5.89
C GLU A 499 11.77 9.42 -5.60
N LYS A 500 10.77 9.90 -4.84
CA LYS A 500 10.54 11.32 -4.61
C LYS A 500 11.42 11.87 -3.51
N GLY A 501 11.88 13.09 -3.71
CA GLY A 501 12.50 13.90 -2.68
C GLY A 501 13.85 13.38 -2.18
N ALA A 502 14.24 13.95 -1.05
CA ALA A 502 15.41 13.59 -0.27
C ALA A 502 16.72 13.48 -1.08
N THR A 503 17.60 12.52 -0.76
CA THR A 503 18.89 12.37 -1.43
C THR A 503 18.74 12.08 -2.92
N ALA A 504 17.76 11.27 -3.32
CA ALA A 504 17.51 10.98 -4.73
C ALA A 504 17.19 12.26 -5.53
N GLU A 505 16.39 13.18 -4.98
CA GLU A 505 16.14 14.51 -5.57
C GLU A 505 17.44 15.32 -5.69
N LYS A 506 18.26 15.36 -4.63
CA LYS A 506 19.53 16.10 -4.65
C LYS A 506 20.50 15.58 -5.70
N LEU A 507 20.59 14.26 -5.90
CA LEU A 507 21.37 13.69 -7.00
C LEU A 507 20.84 14.17 -8.37
N ARG A 508 19.51 14.18 -8.58
CA ARG A 508 18.92 14.62 -9.86
C ARG A 508 19.17 16.09 -10.17
N GLN A 509 19.30 16.92 -9.14
CA GLN A 509 19.57 18.36 -9.25
C GLN A 509 21.02 18.69 -9.64
N ILE A 510 21.94 17.72 -9.63
CA ILE A 510 23.29 17.92 -10.17
C ILE A 510 23.16 18.27 -11.66
N SER A 511 23.60 19.47 -12.04
CA SER A 511 23.38 20.04 -13.38
C SER A 511 24.19 19.35 -14.48
N ASP A 512 25.36 18.80 -14.14
CA ASP A 512 26.25 18.08 -15.04
C ASP A 512 26.85 16.86 -14.33
N VAL A 513 26.82 15.70 -15.00
CA VAL A 513 27.40 14.44 -14.53
C VAL A 513 28.93 14.54 -14.30
N ALA A 514 29.59 15.49 -14.97
CA ALA A 514 31.00 15.80 -14.73
C ALA A 514 31.26 16.31 -13.30
N ASN A 515 30.28 16.97 -12.68
CA ASN A 515 30.38 17.52 -11.32
C ASN A 515 30.15 16.46 -10.23
N ARG A 516 29.63 15.28 -10.57
CA ARG A 516 29.43 14.19 -9.61
C ARG A 516 30.75 13.46 -9.36
N ILE A 517 31.16 13.38 -8.10
CA ILE A 517 32.38 12.71 -7.67
C ILE A 517 32.10 11.23 -7.45
N VAL A 518 32.42 10.41 -8.45
CA VAL A 518 32.34 8.94 -8.38
C VAL A 518 33.75 8.37 -8.43
N LYS A 519 34.14 7.65 -7.39
CA LYS A 519 35.47 7.07 -7.22
C LYS A 519 35.47 5.56 -7.43
N THR A 520 36.62 5.02 -7.81
CA THR A 520 36.86 3.59 -7.99
C THR A 520 38.33 3.27 -7.75
N CYS A 521 38.74 2.02 -7.92
CA CYS A 521 40.13 1.59 -7.88
C CYS A 521 40.72 1.40 -9.28
N THR A 522 42.05 1.40 -9.38
CA THR A 522 42.77 0.94 -10.56
C THR A 522 42.95 -0.58 -10.53
N GLY A 523 42.37 -1.30 -11.50
CA GLY A 523 42.50 -2.76 -11.61
C GLY A 523 41.58 -3.57 -10.69
N THR A 524 41.47 -4.87 -10.97
CA THR A 524 40.48 -5.78 -10.36
C THR A 524 40.95 -6.53 -9.11
N THR A 525 42.24 -6.44 -8.76
CA THR A 525 42.86 -7.32 -7.75
C THR A 525 43.51 -6.59 -6.58
N ASP A 526 43.89 -5.31 -6.74
CA ASP A 526 44.47 -4.49 -5.66
C ASP A 526 43.99 -3.04 -5.75
N CYS A 527 43.22 -2.58 -4.76
CA CYS A 527 42.81 -1.17 -4.66
C CYS A 527 43.90 -0.29 -4.02
N SER A 528 45.09 -0.25 -4.64
CA SER A 528 46.23 0.52 -4.12
C SER A 528 46.12 2.02 -4.39
N SER A 529 45.24 2.45 -5.30
CA SER A 529 44.96 3.85 -5.58
C SER A 529 43.48 4.09 -5.87
N ILE A 530 42.95 5.21 -5.36
CA ILE A 530 41.58 5.66 -5.63
C ILE A 530 41.63 6.67 -6.79
N VAL A 531 40.89 6.39 -7.86
CA VAL A 531 40.79 7.21 -9.06
C VAL A 531 39.33 7.57 -9.35
N ASP A 532 39.10 8.49 -10.28
CA ASP A 532 37.75 8.79 -10.75
C ASP A 532 37.21 7.65 -11.60
N PHE A 533 35.98 7.23 -11.36
CA PHE A 533 35.26 6.33 -12.23
C PHE A 533 34.86 7.08 -13.50
N ASN A 534 35.63 6.87 -14.57
CA ASN A 534 35.46 7.53 -15.86
C ASN A 534 35.96 6.64 -17.01
N THR A 535 35.78 7.10 -18.25
CA THR A 535 36.10 6.34 -19.46
C THR A 535 37.59 6.15 -19.71
N SER A 536 38.44 6.97 -19.06
CA SER A 536 39.90 6.85 -19.12
C SER A 536 40.44 5.87 -18.08
N ALA A 537 39.75 5.71 -16.95
CA ALA A 537 40.14 4.80 -15.87
C ALA A 537 39.65 3.37 -16.10
N MET A 538 38.52 3.18 -16.82
CA MET A 538 37.89 1.88 -17.00
C MET A 538 38.12 1.30 -18.41
N THR A 539 38.31 -0.01 -18.49
CA THR A 539 38.39 -0.76 -19.76
C THR A 539 37.11 -1.54 -20.05
N PRO A 540 36.82 -1.88 -21.33
CA PRO A 540 35.68 -2.75 -21.67
C PRO A 540 35.71 -4.10 -20.95
N THR A 541 36.90 -4.70 -20.80
CA THR A 541 37.08 -6.00 -20.14
C THR A 541 36.75 -5.95 -18.65
N GLU A 542 37.17 -4.90 -17.94
CA GLU A 542 36.88 -4.72 -16.51
C GLU A 542 35.39 -4.57 -16.23
N LEU A 543 34.66 -3.88 -17.12
CA LEU A 543 33.20 -3.72 -17.01
C LEU A 543 32.40 -4.89 -17.59
N GLY A 544 33.06 -5.87 -18.22
CA GLY A 544 32.39 -7.00 -18.88
C GLY A 544 31.56 -6.60 -20.10
N VAL A 545 31.97 -5.57 -20.84
CA VAL A 545 31.26 -5.07 -22.04
C VAL A 545 32.07 -5.28 -23.33
N ALA A 546 31.37 -5.41 -24.46
CA ALA A 546 31.98 -5.84 -25.72
C ALA A 546 32.78 -4.76 -26.48
N SER A 547 32.61 -3.47 -26.15
CA SER A 547 33.24 -2.38 -26.92
C SER A 547 33.52 -1.13 -26.08
N ALA A 548 34.40 -0.26 -26.59
CA ALA A 548 34.68 1.05 -26.01
C ALA A 548 33.42 1.94 -25.95
N ALA A 549 32.56 1.86 -26.97
CA ALA A 549 31.28 2.58 -26.97
C ALA A 549 30.34 2.08 -25.86
N ALA A 550 30.24 0.75 -25.68
CA ALA A 550 29.44 0.17 -24.59
C ALA A 550 30.00 0.55 -23.21
N ARG A 551 31.33 0.59 -23.06
CA ARG A 551 32.00 1.11 -21.85
C ARG A 551 31.62 2.58 -21.62
N ASP A 552 31.72 3.44 -22.62
CA ASP A 552 31.41 4.86 -22.48
C ASP A 552 29.96 5.08 -22.06
N THR A 553 29.02 4.37 -22.69
CA THR A 553 27.61 4.39 -22.33
C THR A 553 27.38 3.91 -20.90
N LEU A 554 27.98 2.78 -20.49
CA LEU A 554 27.81 2.24 -19.15
C LEU A 554 28.43 3.17 -18.09
N VAL A 555 29.61 3.72 -18.33
CA VAL A 555 30.27 4.66 -17.41
C VAL A 555 29.43 5.94 -17.25
N SER A 556 28.99 6.53 -18.36
CA SER A 556 28.08 7.69 -18.33
C SER A 556 26.79 7.36 -17.59
N TRP A 557 26.22 6.18 -17.82
CA TRP A 557 25.04 5.71 -17.10
C TRP A 557 25.33 5.57 -15.61
N VAL A 558 26.33 4.82 -15.16
CA VAL A 558 26.63 4.67 -13.71
C VAL A 558 26.78 6.02 -13.02
N ARG A 559 27.45 6.98 -13.66
CA ARG A 559 27.61 8.34 -13.09
C ARG A 559 26.32 9.15 -13.02
N GLY A 560 25.26 8.79 -13.75
CA GLY A 560 23.95 9.43 -13.63
C GLY A 560 23.38 9.98 -14.95
N GLN A 561 24.14 9.91 -16.05
CA GLN A 561 23.69 10.46 -17.33
C GLN A 561 22.50 9.68 -17.88
N ASN A 562 21.61 10.38 -18.59
CA ASN A 562 20.49 9.79 -19.31
C ASN A 562 20.96 9.13 -20.63
N ALA A 563 21.80 8.09 -20.51
CA ALA A 563 22.47 7.41 -21.63
C ALA A 563 21.68 6.20 -22.18
N GLY A 564 20.39 6.13 -21.88
CA GLY A 564 19.52 5.00 -22.24
C GLY A 564 19.64 3.82 -21.28
N ASP A 565 18.52 3.34 -20.75
CA ASP A 565 18.43 2.15 -19.89
C ASP A 565 17.11 1.38 -20.04
N GLY A 566 16.97 0.28 -19.29
CA GLY A 566 15.80 -0.59 -19.33
C GLY A 566 15.79 -1.56 -20.51
N PRO A 567 14.75 -2.39 -20.65
CA PRO A 567 14.63 -3.28 -21.79
C PRO A 567 14.57 -2.48 -23.09
N PRO A 568 15.32 -2.88 -24.12
CA PRO A 568 15.26 -2.20 -25.40
C PRO A 568 13.88 -2.33 -26.03
N ASP A 569 13.47 -1.30 -26.77
CA ASP A 569 12.24 -1.35 -27.55
C ASP A 569 12.34 -2.32 -28.75
N GLY A 570 11.27 -2.42 -29.54
CA GLY A 570 11.23 -3.28 -30.73
C GLY A 570 12.27 -2.93 -31.82
N THR A 571 12.97 -1.80 -31.69
CA THR A 571 14.06 -1.37 -32.58
C THR A 571 15.45 -1.64 -31.99
N GLY A 572 15.53 -2.13 -30.75
CA GLY A 572 16.79 -2.34 -30.03
C GLY A 572 17.28 -1.09 -29.29
N ALA A 573 16.50 -0.01 -29.24
CA ALA A 573 16.89 1.23 -28.58
C ALA A 573 16.54 1.21 -27.09
N TYR A 574 17.47 1.68 -26.26
CA TYR A 574 17.26 1.83 -24.83
C TYR A 574 16.43 3.07 -24.51
N GLN A 575 15.61 2.99 -23.46
CA GLN A 575 14.73 4.09 -23.06
C GLN A 575 15.53 5.28 -22.54
N THR A 576 15.29 6.46 -23.08
CA THR A 576 15.76 7.74 -22.52
C THR A 576 14.60 8.53 -21.95
N TYR A 577 14.82 9.23 -20.85
CA TYR A 577 13.79 10.04 -20.20
C TYR A 577 13.68 11.43 -20.83
N ASN A 578 12.47 11.86 -21.16
CA ASN A 578 12.22 13.25 -21.51
C ASN A 578 12.26 14.09 -20.23
N LYS A 579 13.15 15.07 -20.15
CA LYS A 579 13.21 15.99 -19.01
C LYS A 579 12.28 17.17 -19.23
N PRO A 580 11.56 17.66 -18.20
CA PRO A 580 10.85 18.93 -18.29
C PRO A 580 11.84 20.05 -18.60
N THR A 581 11.49 20.90 -19.57
CA THR A 581 12.34 22.02 -20.02
C THR A 581 12.54 23.12 -18.97
N THR A 582 11.82 23.05 -17.84
CA THR A 582 11.81 24.06 -16.76
C THR A 582 12.48 23.61 -15.46
N ALA A 583 12.90 22.35 -15.33
CA ALA A 583 13.55 21.84 -14.11
C ALA A 583 15.07 21.97 -14.16
N THR A 584 15.68 22.54 -13.12
CA THR A 584 17.13 22.56 -12.91
C THR A 584 17.60 21.14 -12.53
N GLY A 585 18.26 20.40 -13.44
CA GLY A 585 18.80 19.05 -13.13
C GLY A 585 19.29 18.21 -14.33
N GLY A 586 20.51 17.67 -14.22
CA GLY A 586 21.32 17.05 -15.27
C GLY A 586 21.36 15.52 -15.29
N LEU A 587 20.90 14.85 -14.23
CA LEU A 587 20.93 13.39 -14.10
C LEU A 587 19.59 12.70 -14.46
N ARG A 588 19.59 11.37 -14.60
CA ARG A 588 18.38 10.56 -14.91
C ARG A 588 17.43 10.46 -13.70
N PRO A 589 16.12 10.21 -13.90
CA PRO A 589 15.18 10.05 -12.80
C PRO A 589 15.48 8.87 -11.86
N THR A 590 15.90 7.74 -12.42
CA THR A 590 16.20 6.48 -11.72
C THR A 590 17.68 6.37 -11.34
N VAL A 591 18.28 7.47 -10.87
CA VAL A 591 19.73 7.54 -10.60
C VAL A 591 20.16 6.91 -9.29
N HIS A 592 19.24 6.79 -8.32
CA HIS A 592 19.51 6.23 -6.99
C HIS A 592 18.91 4.83 -6.86
N GLY A 593 19.74 3.86 -6.47
CA GLY A 593 19.33 2.46 -6.28
C GLY A 593 18.75 2.15 -4.90
N ASP A 594 18.22 0.94 -4.75
CA ASP A 594 17.60 0.41 -3.54
C ASP A 594 18.53 0.36 -2.32
N VAL A 595 18.08 0.84 -1.17
CA VAL A 595 18.80 0.73 0.11
C VAL A 595 18.15 -0.39 0.92
N VAL A 596 18.45 -1.67 0.61
CA VAL A 596 17.69 -2.84 1.13
C VAL A 596 18.18 -3.30 2.51
N HIS A 597 19.41 -3.81 2.62
CA HIS A 597 19.97 -4.25 3.92
C HIS A 597 21.05 -3.30 4.44
N SER A 598 21.38 -2.27 3.66
CA SER A 598 22.30 -1.22 4.06
C SER A 598 21.79 -0.48 5.32
N ARG A 599 22.62 -0.45 6.36
CA ARG A 599 22.35 0.30 7.59
C ARG A 599 23.20 1.57 7.55
N PRO A 600 22.61 2.77 7.37
CA PRO A 600 23.40 3.97 7.25
C PRO A 600 24.26 4.22 8.50
N LEU A 601 25.55 4.49 8.28
CA LEU A 601 26.51 4.88 9.30
C LEU A 601 26.64 6.38 9.28
N VAL A 602 26.45 7.02 10.42
CA VAL A 602 26.51 8.47 10.51
C VAL A 602 27.65 8.90 11.41
N ILE A 603 28.48 9.82 10.92
CA ILE A 603 29.63 10.36 11.62
C ILE A 603 29.50 11.89 11.73
N ASN A 604 29.72 12.42 12.93
CA ASN A 604 29.85 13.86 13.15
C ASN A 604 31.33 14.25 13.19
N TYR A 605 31.81 14.96 12.17
CA TYR A 605 33.15 15.55 12.08
C TYR A 605 33.27 16.90 12.79
N GLY A 606 32.16 17.38 13.36
CA GLY A 606 32.09 18.62 14.10
C GLY A 606 32.98 18.66 15.34
N ASN A 607 33.19 19.86 15.87
CA ASN A 607 34.10 20.12 16.98
C ASN A 607 33.41 20.26 18.35
N GLY A 608 32.13 19.89 18.44
CA GLY A 608 31.30 20.03 19.64
C GLY A 608 30.54 21.34 19.78
N THR A 609 30.90 22.35 18.98
CA THR A 609 30.13 23.61 18.86
C THR A 609 29.43 23.73 17.51
N THR A 610 29.97 23.09 16.48
CA THR A 610 29.35 22.93 15.17
C THR A 610 29.11 21.46 14.89
N ASN A 611 28.00 21.14 14.23
CA ASN A 611 27.75 19.81 13.68
C ASN A 611 28.23 19.77 12.24
N ASP A 612 28.90 18.69 11.87
CA ASP A 612 29.32 18.40 10.49
C ASP A 612 29.04 16.92 10.23
N ILE A 613 27.82 16.63 9.78
CA ILE A 613 27.28 15.28 9.72
C ILE A 613 27.51 14.70 8.33
N VAL A 614 28.10 13.50 8.27
CA VAL A 614 28.20 12.72 7.03
C VAL A 614 27.55 11.36 7.24
N VAL A 615 26.71 10.97 6.29
CA VAL A 615 26.03 9.67 6.27
C VAL A 615 26.64 8.79 5.18
N PHE A 616 27.07 7.60 5.56
CA PHE A 616 27.59 6.58 4.66
C PHE A 616 26.59 5.43 4.54
N TYR A 617 26.30 5.00 3.32
CA TYR A 617 25.42 3.86 3.08
C TYR A 617 25.68 3.26 1.70
N GLY A 618 25.55 1.93 1.59
CA GLY A 618 25.52 1.25 0.30
C GLY A 618 24.12 1.28 -0.33
N ALA A 619 24.06 1.25 -1.66
CA ALA A 619 22.82 1.13 -2.42
C ALA A 619 22.97 0.14 -3.59
N GLY A 620 21.84 -0.35 -4.08
CA GLY A 620 21.73 -1.32 -5.17
C GLY A 620 22.03 -0.77 -6.57
N ASP A 621 22.42 0.50 -6.67
CA ASP A 621 23.04 1.07 -7.88
C ASP A 621 24.55 0.78 -7.96
N GLY A 622 25.10 0.10 -6.95
CA GLY A 622 26.48 -0.35 -6.86
C GLY A 622 27.41 0.58 -6.12
N LEU A 623 26.89 1.67 -5.57
CA LEU A 623 27.68 2.72 -4.96
C LEU A 623 27.60 2.67 -3.43
N LEU A 624 28.74 2.94 -2.80
CA LEU A 624 28.81 3.44 -1.44
C LEU A 624 28.70 4.95 -1.50
N HIS A 625 27.63 5.51 -0.96
CA HIS A 625 27.38 6.95 -0.93
C HIS A 625 27.90 7.57 0.36
N ALA A 626 28.43 8.78 0.25
CA ALA A 626 28.67 9.71 1.36
C ALA A 626 27.84 10.97 1.11
N VAL A 627 26.96 11.32 2.05
CA VAL A 627 25.98 12.40 1.90
C VAL A 627 26.09 13.38 3.08
N ASP A 628 25.92 14.67 2.81
CA ASP A 628 25.78 15.69 3.85
C ASP A 628 24.51 15.41 4.68
N GLY A 629 24.72 14.95 5.92
CA GLY A 629 23.66 14.56 6.85
C GLY A 629 23.03 15.71 7.62
N ASN A 630 23.47 16.96 7.42
CA ASN A 630 22.88 18.09 8.11
C ASN A 630 21.42 18.31 7.69
N GLN A 631 20.60 18.91 8.56
CA GLN A 631 19.17 19.13 8.28
C GLN A 631 18.91 20.39 7.42
N THR A 632 19.71 21.46 7.61
CA THR A 632 19.37 22.80 7.11
C THR A 632 20.54 23.55 6.45
N THR A 633 21.72 22.94 6.32
CA THR A 633 22.84 23.56 5.58
C THR A 633 22.51 23.63 4.10
N SER A 634 23.17 24.51 3.34
CA SER A 634 22.97 24.60 1.89
C SER A 634 23.32 23.30 1.16
N GLY A 635 24.20 22.47 1.74
CA GLY A 635 24.60 21.15 1.26
C GLY A 635 23.72 19.99 1.72
N ALA A 636 22.76 20.21 2.63
CA ALA A 636 21.97 19.16 3.27
C ALA A 636 21.35 18.18 2.25
N GLY A 637 21.63 16.89 2.45
CA GLY A 637 21.16 15.79 1.61
C GLY A 637 21.90 15.60 0.29
N GLN A 638 22.90 16.44 -0.03
CA GLN A 638 23.69 16.31 -1.26
C GLN A 638 24.78 15.24 -1.11
N GLU A 639 25.00 14.48 -2.19
CA GLU A 639 26.10 13.53 -2.28
C GLU A 639 27.44 14.28 -2.31
N LEU A 640 28.31 13.98 -1.34
CA LEU A 640 29.67 14.52 -1.26
C LEU A 640 30.61 13.76 -2.19
N TRP A 641 30.50 12.43 -2.18
CA TRP A 641 31.19 11.52 -3.07
C TRP A 641 30.51 10.15 -3.02
N SER A 642 30.78 9.33 -4.04
CA SER A 642 30.42 7.92 -4.05
C SER A 642 31.60 7.06 -4.48
N PHE A 643 31.59 5.78 -4.12
CA PHE A 643 32.63 4.81 -4.46
C PHE A 643 32.02 3.53 -5.01
N ILE A 644 32.60 2.99 -6.09
CA ILE A 644 32.29 1.68 -6.63
C ILE A 644 33.50 0.75 -6.50
N ALA A 645 33.29 -0.45 -5.96
CA ALA A 645 34.36 -1.42 -5.79
C ALA A 645 34.59 -2.26 -7.07
N PRO A 646 35.83 -2.73 -7.33
CA PRO A 646 36.17 -3.53 -8.50
C PRO A 646 35.37 -4.81 -8.68
N GLU A 647 35.00 -5.48 -7.58
CA GLU A 647 34.21 -6.70 -7.57
C GLU A 647 32.79 -6.53 -8.13
N PHE A 648 32.32 -5.30 -8.28
CA PHE A 648 30.96 -4.97 -8.72
C PHE A 648 30.85 -4.60 -10.19
N TRP A 649 31.96 -4.29 -10.86
CA TRP A 649 31.95 -3.68 -12.20
C TRP A 649 31.19 -4.49 -13.24
N THR A 650 31.31 -5.82 -13.21
CA THR A 650 30.64 -6.72 -14.16
C THR A 650 29.14 -6.86 -13.92
N ARG A 651 28.65 -6.47 -12.73
CA ARG A 651 27.21 -6.53 -12.35
C ARG A 651 26.45 -5.29 -12.87
N LEU A 652 27.14 -4.21 -13.21
CA LEU A 652 26.53 -2.92 -13.61
C LEU A 652 25.73 -2.99 -14.91
N SER A 653 26.18 -3.80 -15.88
CA SER A 653 25.44 -3.99 -17.14
C SER A 653 24.05 -4.54 -16.89
N ARG A 654 23.91 -5.49 -15.95
CA ARG A 654 22.61 -6.07 -15.59
C ARG A 654 21.65 -5.02 -15.04
N LEU A 655 22.13 -4.11 -14.20
CA LEU A 655 21.31 -3.01 -13.66
C LEU A 655 20.88 -2.02 -14.76
N ARG A 656 21.77 -1.69 -15.69
CA ARG A 656 21.46 -0.77 -16.79
C ARG A 656 20.45 -1.37 -17.76
N GLU A 657 20.68 -2.61 -18.18
CA GLU A 657 19.85 -3.29 -19.18
C GLU A 657 18.50 -3.72 -18.59
N ASP A 658 18.47 -4.10 -17.31
CA ASP A 658 17.23 -4.37 -16.58
C ASP A 658 16.37 -5.50 -17.18
N ILE A 659 17.01 -6.40 -17.93
CA ILE A 659 16.36 -7.49 -18.69
C ILE A 659 16.42 -8.85 -17.98
N LEU A 660 17.52 -9.15 -17.28
CA LEU A 660 17.72 -10.44 -16.63
C LEU A 660 17.03 -10.46 -15.27
N LEU A 661 15.82 -11.02 -15.26
CA LEU A 661 14.94 -11.06 -14.10
C LEU A 661 15.60 -11.71 -12.88
N ILE A 662 15.17 -11.29 -11.71
CA ILE A 662 15.53 -11.87 -10.43
C ILE A 662 14.77 -13.19 -10.25
N ALA A 663 15.47 -14.22 -9.78
CA ALA A 663 14.85 -15.47 -9.37
C ALA A 663 14.13 -15.30 -8.02
N PHE A 664 12.79 -15.25 -8.04
CA PHE A 664 11.92 -15.24 -6.85
C PHE A 664 11.02 -16.48 -6.78
N PRO A 665 10.53 -16.85 -5.59
CA PRO A 665 9.38 -17.74 -5.45
C PRO A 665 8.18 -17.22 -6.26
N GLY A 666 7.78 -17.94 -7.30
CA GLY A 666 6.68 -17.58 -8.19
C GLY A 666 7.09 -17.05 -9.57
N VAL A 667 8.36 -16.71 -9.79
CA VAL A 667 8.90 -16.41 -11.13
C VAL A 667 9.29 -17.72 -11.79
N SER A 668 8.70 -18.03 -12.95
CA SER A 668 8.94 -19.32 -13.62
C SER A 668 10.39 -19.45 -14.07
N THR A 669 11.03 -20.57 -13.70
CA THR A 669 12.38 -20.94 -14.15
C THR A 669 12.45 -21.25 -15.66
N THR A 670 11.30 -21.30 -16.35
CA THR A 670 11.21 -21.51 -17.80
C THR A 670 11.28 -20.21 -18.60
N ILE A 671 11.29 -19.04 -17.96
CA ILE A 671 11.49 -17.75 -18.63
C ILE A 671 12.89 -17.73 -19.26
N THR A 672 13.02 -17.15 -20.46
CA THR A 672 14.29 -17.02 -21.19
C THR A 672 14.63 -15.54 -21.37
N PRO A 673 15.83 -15.08 -20.96
CA PRO A 673 16.87 -15.83 -20.26
C PRO A 673 16.43 -16.29 -18.86
N THR A 674 16.97 -17.42 -18.39
CA THR A 674 16.62 -18.00 -17.09
C THR A 674 16.87 -16.98 -15.98
N PRO A 675 15.88 -16.66 -15.14
CA PRO A 675 16.04 -15.75 -14.02
C PRO A 675 17.20 -16.16 -13.11
N THR A 676 17.96 -15.18 -12.61
CA THR A 676 19.11 -15.40 -11.72
C THR A 676 18.95 -14.59 -10.43
N LYS A 677 19.65 -14.98 -9.37
CA LYS A 677 19.62 -14.29 -8.07
C LYS A 677 19.90 -12.79 -8.19
N LYS A 678 19.35 -11.96 -7.31
CA LYS A 678 19.64 -10.52 -7.33
C LYS A 678 21.14 -10.30 -7.04
N ASP A 679 21.75 -9.38 -7.77
CA ASP A 679 23.10 -8.92 -7.46
C ASP A 679 23.05 -7.95 -6.27
N TYR A 680 23.83 -8.22 -5.24
CA TYR A 680 24.06 -7.30 -4.14
C TYR A 680 25.39 -6.57 -4.32
N PHE A 681 25.53 -5.42 -3.67
CA PHE A 681 26.70 -4.56 -3.77
C PHE A 681 27.25 -4.30 -2.38
N PHE A 682 27.36 -3.03 -1.98
CA PHE A 682 27.54 -2.66 -0.59
C PHE A 682 26.23 -2.88 0.15
N ASP A 683 26.15 -3.98 0.90
CA ASP A 683 24.93 -4.42 1.56
C ASP A 683 25.22 -4.82 3.01
N GLY A 684 24.31 -4.47 3.92
CA GLY A 684 24.50 -4.66 5.36
C GLY A 684 25.06 -3.44 6.12
N GLY A 685 25.63 -3.70 7.30
CA GLY A 685 26.16 -2.63 8.16
C GLY A 685 27.55 -2.15 7.73
N ILE A 686 27.86 -0.88 8.00
CA ILE A 686 29.21 -0.33 7.80
C ILE A 686 29.89 -0.21 9.17
N GLY A 687 31.03 -0.87 9.31
CA GLY A 687 31.92 -0.69 10.46
C GLY A 687 32.74 0.59 10.33
N ALA A 688 33.08 1.24 11.44
CA ALA A 688 33.94 2.42 11.43
C ALA A 688 34.98 2.39 12.55
N TYR A 689 36.22 2.73 12.22
CA TYR A 689 37.25 3.08 13.20
C TYR A 689 37.60 4.56 13.05
N GLN A 690 37.51 5.32 14.14
CA GLN A 690 37.74 6.76 14.13
C GLN A 690 39.01 7.09 14.89
N GLU A 691 39.95 7.75 14.23
CA GLU A 691 41.08 8.41 14.89
C GLU A 691 40.66 9.79 15.35
N ARG A 692 41.12 10.17 16.55
CA ARG A 692 40.87 11.50 17.12
C ARG A 692 42.18 12.22 17.37
N ASN A 693 42.15 13.53 17.18
CA ASN A 693 43.25 14.38 17.61
C ASN A 693 43.19 14.67 19.12
N SER A 694 44.19 15.40 19.63
CA SER A 694 44.31 15.77 21.05
C SER A 694 43.11 16.57 21.59
N SER A 695 42.33 17.22 20.72
CA SER A 695 41.14 18.00 21.08
C SER A 695 39.85 17.18 21.07
N GLY A 696 39.93 15.86 20.82
CA GLY A 696 38.78 14.96 20.76
C GLY A 696 38.03 14.98 19.42
N ASN A 697 38.46 15.79 18.46
CA ASN A 697 37.83 15.89 17.14
C ASN A 697 38.27 14.72 16.26
N VAL A 698 37.38 14.27 15.37
CA VAL A 698 37.68 13.22 14.40
C VAL A 698 38.72 13.75 13.40
N SER A 699 39.89 13.12 13.35
CA SER A 699 40.96 13.44 12.39
C SER A 699 40.92 12.54 11.16
N LYS A 700 40.48 11.29 11.33
CA LYS A 700 40.40 10.30 10.26
C LYS A 700 39.37 9.24 10.60
N VAL A 701 38.70 8.70 9.58
CA VAL A 701 37.76 7.58 9.72
C VAL A 701 38.13 6.51 8.71
N TYR A 702 38.22 5.28 9.17
CA TYR A 702 38.34 4.08 8.35
C TYR A 702 36.98 3.41 8.31
N LEU A 703 36.46 3.24 7.10
CA LEU A 703 35.18 2.59 6.86
C LEU A 703 35.44 1.13 6.47
N TYR A 704 34.62 0.22 6.99
CA TYR A 704 34.61 -1.20 6.67
C TYR A 704 33.20 -1.57 6.18
N PRO A 705 32.85 -1.24 4.93
CA PRO A 705 31.58 -1.64 4.33
C PRO A 705 31.53 -3.16 4.16
N ILE A 706 30.36 -3.76 4.35
CA ILE A 706 30.13 -5.17 4.03
C ILE A 706 29.76 -5.28 2.56
N VAL A 707 30.26 -6.35 1.94
CA VAL A 707 29.98 -6.74 0.56
C VAL A 707 29.24 -8.08 0.61
N ALA A 708 28.15 -8.19 -0.13
CA ALA A 708 27.30 -9.39 -0.17
C ALA A 708 27.45 -10.22 -1.46
#